data_AF-A0A8T4SEJ2-F1
#
_entry.id   AF-A0A8T4SEJ2-F1
#
_cell.length_a   1.000
_cell.length_b   1.000
_cell.length_c   1.000
_cell.angle_alpha   90.00
_cell.angle_beta   90.00
_cell.angle_gamma   90.00
#
_symmetry.space_group_name_H-M   'P 1'
#
loop_
_entity.id
_entity.type
_entity.pdbx_description
1 polymer ?
#
loop_
_entity_poly.entity_id
_entity_poly.type
_entity_poly.pdbx_seq_one_letter_code
_entity_poly.pdbx_strand_id
1 'polypeptide(L)'
;MQFHSGYAAMADAYGSSAYHGPMDRDFHESSEHVAGAESLGLGVGDIGMSVPFGISAPNVQGVYSKIRSGVGKMELGFPGAISGNRQAQTPEMYGKDQRQALRELAAINEVEYTTHAAYQMMGMTGAIEQASDMIKFDMNRARMAQHEVERAIDFAADVAGGGSVVIHTGEFLRPLTDMYLDPTKKHNLSAGEDGRIMFKQRLTEDKDAKFYLVDDRTGQAMSTVEKDRLVAYPVWNKYLPDNTKFWERERGKSYIDDNGSEVRQGDYIDYRGNRVNDPFDPRKGRVPLYDNVSGRFRVRYMSYDDFDTEAKEKNYYKQKRIGRPLTFYETITQTEAFLQATLETNEGHSRGWALQYADRVDKEFDLMDKLYKAKEVYSKLDASIPESEKWKIMVQESAASHSHALQQLIPPDSKNPVELIDENISSLRKQIEFARQASVSQEQQAEDTAEQKRHIVEPLKYVEKFTIRHYAEAGLHAMNKTIDPQNPIFVSIEHIFPERFGGHPQELKWIVKKAREKMEDYLTSPEMELGTTYAGQSVFDRDPVTQELILKKQKNPYFVPGMSKGEAKKIAEDHIKATLDTGHLNMWRKYFQPKPGATSEQNEAEFKKWYLGQIEGLAKEGLVGNVHLVDNYGYQDDHLSPGTGNAPLKEALAVLKKFGYDKAITIEPGADASTDLSDFHGLMKTWRYLGSPIYGFGASSGGQQRWSQVQYGYFGQGQPPYFIFGAYAPSNDWTLWSQTPME
;
A
#
# COMPACT_ATOMS: atom_id res chain seq x y z
N MET A 1 -48.00 -6.02 -31.58
CA MET A 1 -49.34 -5.51 -31.96
C MET A 1 -49.41 -4.04 -31.58
N GLN A 2 -50.20 -3.30 -32.34
CA GLN A 2 -50.23 -1.85 -32.54
C GLN A 2 -50.42 -0.96 -31.29
N PHE A 3 -49.79 0.21 -31.33
CA PHE A 3 -50.25 1.46 -30.70
C PHE A 3 -51.67 1.79 -31.15
N HIS A 4 -52.51 2.40 -30.30
CA HIS A 4 -53.40 3.51 -30.68
C HIS A 4 -53.86 4.33 -29.48
N SER A 5 -53.79 5.65 -29.68
CA SER A 5 -54.26 6.76 -28.88
C SER A 5 -55.79 6.88 -28.82
N GLY A 6 -56.33 7.46 -27.76
CA GLY A 6 -57.71 7.93 -27.71
C GLY A 6 -57.91 9.01 -26.65
N TYR A 7 -57.79 10.27 -27.06
CA TYR A 7 -58.38 11.41 -26.37
C TYR A 7 -59.85 11.52 -26.78
N ALA A 8 -60.77 11.62 -25.81
CA ALA A 8 -62.09 12.20 -26.00
C ALA A 8 -62.57 12.85 -24.69
N ALA A 9 -62.90 14.13 -24.78
CA ALA A 9 -63.43 14.96 -23.72
C ALA A 9 -64.95 14.83 -23.62
N MET A 10 -65.50 14.94 -22.41
CA MET A 10 -66.82 15.52 -22.18
C MET A 10 -66.77 16.42 -20.95
N ALA A 11 -67.34 17.61 -21.12
CA ALA A 11 -67.40 18.71 -20.18
C ALA A 11 -68.69 18.67 -19.34
N ASP A 12 -68.65 19.47 -18.26
CA ASP A 12 -69.73 20.03 -17.44
C ASP A 12 -70.36 19.19 -16.31
N ALA A 13 -70.01 19.53 -15.07
CA ALA A 13 -70.91 20.29 -14.17
C ALA A 13 -70.22 20.60 -12.82
N TYR A 14 -70.33 21.86 -12.38
CA TYR A 14 -69.74 22.46 -11.18
C TYR A 14 -70.18 21.82 -9.86
N GLY A 15 -69.24 21.66 -8.92
CA GLY A 15 -69.49 21.39 -7.51
C GLY A 15 -68.20 21.43 -6.68
N SER A 16 -68.09 22.43 -5.80
CA SER A 16 -66.94 22.73 -4.93
C SER A 16 -66.41 21.53 -4.13
N SER A 17 -65.17 21.13 -4.36
CA SER A 17 -64.34 20.43 -3.37
C SER A 17 -62.85 20.61 -3.73
N ALA A 18 -62.02 20.86 -2.71
CA ALA A 18 -60.58 21.02 -2.86
C ALA A 18 -59.97 19.72 -3.42
N TYR A 19 -59.22 19.85 -4.51
CA TYR A 19 -58.42 18.78 -5.08
C TYR A 19 -57.24 18.49 -4.13
N HIS A 20 -57.27 17.34 -3.44
CA HIS A 20 -56.07 16.75 -2.84
C HIS A 20 -55.35 15.92 -3.89
N GLY A 21 -54.07 16.24 -4.13
CA GLY A 21 -53.21 15.47 -5.03
C GLY A 21 -52.73 14.17 -4.37
N PRO A 22 -52.30 13.15 -5.15
CA PRO A 22 -51.78 11.89 -4.61
C PRO A 22 -50.46 12.02 -3.82
N MET A 23 -49.89 13.23 -3.74
CA MET A 23 -48.65 13.57 -3.02
C MET A 23 -48.90 14.04 -1.57
N ASP A 24 -50.16 14.25 -1.16
CA ASP A 24 -50.50 14.72 0.19
C ASP A 24 -50.72 13.59 1.21
N ARG A 25 -50.48 12.33 0.84
CA ARG A 25 -50.85 11.18 1.68
C ARG A 25 -49.82 10.74 2.73
N ASP A 26 -48.58 11.21 2.66
CA ASP A 26 -47.51 10.76 3.59
C ASP A 26 -46.89 11.86 4.47
N PHE A 27 -47.44 13.09 4.47
CA PHE A 27 -46.93 14.21 5.30
C PHE A 27 -47.70 14.45 6.60
N HIS A 28 -48.56 13.50 6.99
CA HIS A 28 -49.23 13.52 8.29
C HIS A 28 -48.82 12.32 9.16
N GLU A 29 -47.51 12.08 9.31
CA GLU A 29 -47.06 11.53 10.58
C GLU A 29 -47.18 12.62 11.63
N SER A 30 -48.12 12.40 12.55
CA SER A 30 -48.25 13.13 13.80
C SER A 30 -46.88 13.34 14.41
N SER A 31 -46.64 14.54 14.90
CA SER A 31 -45.56 14.87 15.81
C SER A 31 -45.65 14.00 17.08
N GLU A 32 -45.21 12.75 16.98
CA GLU A 32 -44.76 12.03 18.16
C GLU A 32 -43.51 12.77 18.60
N HIS A 33 -43.64 13.45 19.74
CA HIS A 33 -42.50 13.78 20.56
C HIS A 33 -41.66 12.50 20.69
N VAL A 34 -40.51 12.47 20.02
CA VAL A 34 -39.43 11.53 20.36
C VAL A 34 -38.95 11.92 21.75
N ALA A 35 -39.69 11.48 22.75
CA ALA A 35 -39.28 11.51 24.14
C ALA A 35 -38.15 10.49 24.28
N GLY A 36 -36.91 10.97 24.38
CA GLY A 36 -35.76 10.12 24.70
C GLY A 36 -34.47 10.35 23.91
N ALA A 37 -34.34 11.40 23.09
CA ALA A 37 -33.02 11.77 22.57
C ALA A 37 -32.19 12.41 23.70
N GLU A 38 -31.39 11.61 24.43
CA GLU A 38 -30.31 12.16 25.24
C GLU A 38 -29.41 13.00 24.32
N SER A 39 -29.43 14.31 24.52
CA SER A 39 -28.57 15.23 23.78
C SER A 39 -27.13 14.87 24.10
N LEU A 40 -26.32 14.56 23.08
CA LEU A 40 -24.88 14.37 23.24
C LEU A 40 -24.17 15.66 23.64
N GLY A 41 -24.87 16.80 23.77
CA GLY A 41 -24.30 18.11 24.06
C GLY A 41 -23.40 18.62 22.94
N LEU A 42 -23.74 18.33 21.68
CA LEU A 42 -23.10 18.92 20.50
C LEU A 42 -23.98 20.07 19.98
N GLY A 43 -23.45 21.28 20.03
CA GLY A 43 -24.05 22.46 19.43
C GLY A 43 -23.92 22.50 17.92
N VAL A 44 -24.65 23.43 17.29
CA VAL A 44 -24.58 23.69 15.84
C VAL A 44 -23.15 24.09 15.42
N GLY A 45 -22.41 24.79 16.28
CA GLY A 45 -21.01 25.19 16.03
C GLY A 45 -19.99 24.04 16.15
N ASP A 46 -20.33 22.93 16.78
CA ASP A 46 -19.41 21.80 16.94
C ASP A 46 -19.35 20.91 15.68
N ILE A 47 -20.37 21.02 14.83
CA ILE A 47 -20.59 20.18 13.66
C ILE A 47 -20.45 21.02 12.40
N GLY A 48 -19.44 20.70 11.60
CA GLY A 48 -19.11 21.35 10.35
C GLY A 48 -19.55 20.58 9.12
N MET A 49 -19.16 21.09 7.96
CA MET A 49 -19.35 20.42 6.67
C MET A 49 -18.11 20.53 5.78
N SER A 50 -17.89 19.53 4.92
CA SER A 50 -16.90 19.62 3.87
C SER A 50 -17.40 20.50 2.73
N VAL A 51 -16.48 21.29 2.18
CA VAL A 51 -16.71 22.22 1.09
C VAL A 51 -15.66 21.97 0.00
N PRO A 52 -15.92 20.98 -0.88
CA PRO A 52 -15.06 20.73 -2.02
C PRO A 52 -15.07 21.91 -3.02
N PHE A 53 -13.89 22.48 -3.26
CA PHE A 53 -13.71 23.58 -4.21
C PHE A 53 -13.95 23.13 -5.66
N GLY A 54 -14.81 23.86 -6.35
CA GLY A 54 -15.26 23.55 -7.70
C GLY A 54 -16.54 22.71 -7.78
N ILE A 55 -16.96 22.09 -6.67
CA ILE A 55 -18.21 21.31 -6.57
C ILE A 55 -19.20 22.06 -5.68
N SER A 56 -18.93 22.15 -4.37
CA SER A 56 -19.85 22.79 -3.40
C SER A 56 -19.60 24.30 -3.27
N ALA A 57 -18.37 24.76 -3.54
CA ALA A 57 -18.04 26.18 -3.63
C ALA A 57 -17.09 26.45 -4.81
N PRO A 58 -17.47 27.25 -5.82
CA PRO A 58 -16.59 27.51 -6.97
C PRO A 58 -15.49 28.53 -6.67
N ASN A 59 -15.61 29.33 -5.60
CA ASN A 59 -14.70 30.42 -5.23
C ASN A 59 -14.95 30.88 -3.77
N VAL A 60 -14.24 31.93 -3.33
CA VAL A 60 -14.38 32.56 -2.00
C VAL A 60 -15.82 32.97 -1.67
N GLN A 61 -16.59 33.47 -2.65
CA GLN A 61 -17.99 33.84 -2.42
C GLN A 61 -18.88 32.61 -2.18
N GLY A 62 -18.56 31.49 -2.80
CA GLY A 62 -19.20 30.21 -2.51
C GLY A 62 -18.92 29.73 -1.08
N VAL A 63 -17.71 29.93 -0.56
CA VAL A 63 -17.40 29.63 0.85
C VAL A 63 -18.19 30.56 1.77
N TYR A 64 -18.25 31.85 1.44
CA TYR A 64 -19.00 32.82 2.23
C TYR A 64 -20.51 32.52 2.31
N SER A 65 -21.12 31.99 1.23
CA SER A 65 -22.53 31.59 1.28
C SER A 65 -22.76 30.41 2.23
N LYS A 66 -21.80 29.49 2.37
CA LYS A 66 -21.88 28.39 3.34
C LYS A 66 -21.74 28.89 4.78
N ILE A 67 -20.84 29.85 5.04
CA ILE A 67 -20.72 30.49 6.36
C ILE A 67 -22.08 31.07 6.80
N ARG A 68 -22.78 31.76 5.88
CA ARG A 68 -24.10 32.35 6.14
C ARG A 68 -25.20 31.32 6.45
N SER A 69 -24.96 30.04 6.21
CA SER A 69 -25.86 28.97 6.63
C SER A 69 -25.73 28.63 8.12
N GLY A 70 -24.82 29.27 8.85
CA GLY A 70 -24.62 29.05 10.30
C GLY A 70 -23.64 27.93 10.63
N VAL A 71 -22.75 27.58 9.71
CA VAL A 71 -21.74 26.52 9.92
C VAL A 71 -20.58 27.09 10.74
N GLY A 72 -20.25 26.46 11.88
CA GLY A 72 -19.14 26.89 12.74
C GLY A 72 -17.76 26.32 12.34
N LYS A 73 -17.74 25.21 11.59
CA LYS A 73 -16.51 24.56 11.13
C LYS A 73 -16.63 24.15 9.67
N MET A 74 -15.62 24.39 8.84
CA MET A 74 -15.67 24.00 7.44
C MET A 74 -14.36 23.35 7.01
N GLU A 75 -14.48 22.21 6.34
CA GLU A 75 -13.32 21.58 5.72
C GLU A 75 -13.22 21.99 4.27
N LEU A 76 -12.21 22.79 3.94
CA LEU A 76 -11.97 23.26 2.59
C LEU A 76 -11.23 22.18 1.79
N GLY A 77 -11.92 21.54 0.86
CA GLY A 77 -11.39 20.38 0.16
C GLY A 77 -11.00 20.64 -1.28
N PHE A 78 -9.98 19.91 -1.76
CA PHE A 78 -9.46 20.03 -3.12
C PHE A 78 -9.70 18.73 -3.89
N PRO A 79 -10.66 18.67 -4.84
CA PRO A 79 -10.87 17.47 -5.63
C PRO A 79 -9.79 17.22 -6.70
N GLY A 80 -9.04 18.26 -7.10
CA GLY A 80 -8.01 18.17 -8.14
C GLY A 80 -6.62 17.82 -7.59
N ALA A 81 -5.79 17.24 -8.45
CA ALA A 81 -4.37 16.97 -8.21
C ALA A 81 -3.54 17.42 -9.43
N ILE A 82 -2.27 17.79 -9.23
CA ILE A 82 -1.30 18.19 -10.25
C ILE A 82 -1.71 19.50 -10.95
N SER A 83 -2.75 19.45 -11.77
CA SER A 83 -3.38 20.59 -12.43
C SER A 83 -4.86 20.67 -12.07
N GLY A 84 -5.30 21.87 -11.69
CA GLY A 84 -6.70 22.13 -11.37
C GLY A 84 -7.52 22.51 -12.60
N ASN A 85 -8.81 22.22 -12.53
CA ASN A 85 -9.83 22.75 -13.45
C ASN A 85 -11.01 23.32 -12.65
N ARG A 86 -12.05 23.79 -13.33
CA ARG A 86 -13.19 24.47 -12.67
C ARG A 86 -13.93 23.57 -11.65
N GLN A 87 -14.04 22.27 -11.92
CA GLN A 87 -14.76 21.29 -11.10
C GLN A 87 -13.84 20.46 -10.19
N ALA A 88 -12.52 20.50 -10.43
CA ALA A 88 -11.52 19.82 -9.62
C ALA A 88 -10.37 20.78 -9.35
N GLN A 89 -10.58 21.65 -8.36
CA GLN A 89 -9.63 22.73 -8.06
C GLN A 89 -8.47 22.24 -7.18
N THR A 90 -7.35 22.96 -7.24
CA THR A 90 -6.15 22.69 -6.43
C THR A 90 -5.78 23.92 -5.57
N PRO A 91 -4.97 23.76 -4.50
CA PRO A 91 -4.56 24.87 -3.65
C PRO A 91 -3.93 26.06 -4.40
N GLU A 92 -3.14 25.79 -5.43
CA GLU A 92 -2.41 26.81 -6.22
C GLU A 92 -3.32 27.68 -7.10
N MET A 93 -4.59 27.31 -7.28
CA MET A 93 -5.56 28.16 -7.98
C MET A 93 -5.98 29.38 -7.15
N TYR A 94 -5.68 29.38 -5.86
CA TYR A 94 -6.02 30.44 -4.91
C TYR A 94 -4.78 31.27 -4.59
N GLY A 95 -4.73 32.47 -5.14
CA GLY A 95 -3.66 33.44 -4.87
C GLY A 95 -3.74 34.02 -3.46
N LYS A 96 -2.75 34.86 -3.14
CA LYS A 96 -2.61 35.47 -1.81
C LYS A 96 -3.84 36.25 -1.37
N ASP A 97 -4.42 37.05 -2.26
CA ASP A 97 -5.59 37.87 -1.94
C ASP A 97 -6.82 37.01 -1.64
N GLN A 98 -7.03 35.92 -2.39
CA GLN A 98 -8.14 34.99 -2.11
C GLN A 98 -7.94 34.26 -0.77
N ARG A 99 -6.71 33.81 -0.47
CA ARG A 99 -6.39 33.14 0.80
C ARG A 99 -6.56 34.08 1.98
N GLN A 100 -6.11 35.33 1.85
CA GLN A 100 -6.31 36.38 2.84
C GLN A 100 -7.80 36.63 3.07
N ALA A 101 -8.60 36.75 2.00
CA ALA A 101 -10.03 36.94 2.12
C ALA A 101 -10.72 35.77 2.85
N LEU A 102 -10.33 34.52 2.57
CA LEU A 102 -10.85 33.35 3.30
C LEU A 102 -10.52 33.45 4.79
N ARG A 103 -9.27 33.74 5.15
CA ARG A 103 -8.84 33.91 6.54
C ARG A 103 -9.63 35.02 7.27
N GLU A 104 -9.81 36.16 6.61
CA GLU A 104 -10.58 37.28 7.17
C GLU A 104 -12.06 36.92 7.34
N LEU A 105 -12.65 36.20 6.39
CA LEU A 105 -14.01 35.70 6.50
C LEU A 105 -14.18 34.74 7.68
N ALA A 106 -13.25 33.78 7.85
CA ALA A 106 -13.24 32.90 9.01
C ALA A 106 -13.18 33.69 10.33
N ALA A 107 -12.23 34.64 10.43
CA ALA A 107 -12.05 35.44 11.64
C ALA A 107 -13.27 36.31 11.98
N ILE A 108 -13.92 36.93 10.98
CA ILE A 108 -15.08 37.80 11.18
C ILE A 108 -16.31 37.00 11.62
N ASN A 109 -16.47 35.77 11.13
CA ASN A 109 -17.64 34.94 11.39
C ASN A 109 -17.41 33.87 12.45
N GLU A 110 -16.23 33.87 13.10
CA GLU A 110 -15.83 32.88 14.10
C GLU A 110 -15.95 31.43 13.57
N VAL A 111 -15.54 31.22 12.31
CA VAL A 111 -15.54 29.90 11.65
C VAL A 111 -14.15 29.32 11.65
N GLU A 112 -14.02 28.06 12.07
CA GLU A 112 -12.77 27.31 11.98
C GLU A 112 -12.66 26.59 10.63
N TYR A 113 -11.48 26.64 10.01
CA TYR A 113 -11.19 25.90 8.80
C TYR A 113 -10.27 24.72 9.05
N THR A 114 -10.57 23.60 8.41
CA THR A 114 -9.62 22.51 8.15
C THR A 114 -9.42 22.41 6.64
N THR A 115 -8.44 21.62 6.21
CA THR A 115 -8.15 21.43 4.78
C THR A 115 -8.18 19.96 4.44
N HIS A 116 -8.76 19.61 3.30
CA HIS A 116 -8.63 18.28 2.74
C HIS A 116 -7.79 18.34 1.46
N ALA A 117 -6.69 17.58 1.43
CA ALA A 117 -5.84 17.51 0.26
C ALA A 117 -6.53 16.81 -0.92
N ALA A 118 -5.83 16.71 -2.05
CA ALA A 118 -6.31 16.14 -3.30
C ALA A 118 -7.01 14.77 -3.14
N TYR A 119 -8.35 14.70 -3.31
CA TYR A 119 -9.13 13.46 -3.12
C TYR A 119 -8.71 12.31 -4.03
N GLN A 120 -8.33 12.65 -5.26
CA GLN A 120 -7.93 11.68 -6.29
C GLN A 120 -6.61 10.97 -5.96
N MET A 121 -5.89 11.43 -4.94
CA MET A 121 -4.63 10.85 -4.53
C MET A 121 -4.85 9.80 -3.44
N MET A 122 -4.68 8.53 -3.83
CA MET A 122 -4.81 7.39 -2.95
C MET A 122 -3.45 7.04 -2.33
N GLY A 123 -3.27 7.38 -1.06
CA GLY A 123 -2.05 7.06 -0.32
C GLY A 123 -0.78 7.74 -0.83
N MET A 124 0.34 7.37 -0.22
CA MET A 124 1.67 7.95 -0.50
C MET A 124 2.64 6.99 -1.17
N THR A 125 2.23 5.74 -1.41
CA THR A 125 3.11 4.72 -2.03
C THR A 125 3.32 4.94 -3.53
N GLY A 126 2.47 5.74 -4.19
CA GLY A 126 2.51 5.94 -5.64
C GLY A 126 2.09 4.68 -6.41
N ALA A 127 1.23 3.85 -5.80
CA ALA A 127 0.75 2.63 -6.41
C ALA A 127 -0.09 2.91 -7.65
N ILE A 128 0.19 2.16 -8.71
CA ILE A 128 -0.52 2.17 -9.98
C ILE A 128 -1.07 0.77 -10.20
N GLU A 129 -2.39 0.67 -10.31
CA GLU A 129 -3.06 -0.53 -10.79
C GLU A 129 -2.98 -0.56 -12.31
N GLN A 130 -2.30 -1.57 -12.84
CA GLN A 130 -2.25 -1.84 -14.26
C GLN A 130 -3.36 -2.81 -14.66
N ALA A 131 -3.75 -2.80 -15.93
CA ALA A 131 -4.88 -3.56 -16.48
C ALA A 131 -4.79 -5.10 -16.33
N SER A 132 -3.72 -5.64 -15.75
CA SER A 132 -3.43 -7.08 -15.61
C SER A 132 -3.28 -7.53 -14.15
N ASP A 133 -4.03 -6.92 -13.22
CA ASP A 133 -3.93 -7.19 -11.78
C ASP A 133 -2.52 -6.97 -11.22
N MET A 134 -1.69 -6.12 -11.84
CA MET A 134 -0.32 -5.84 -11.39
C MET A 134 -0.25 -4.46 -10.75
N ILE A 135 0.43 -4.39 -9.60
CA ILE A 135 0.71 -3.14 -8.89
C ILE A 135 2.13 -2.70 -9.25
N LYS A 136 2.31 -1.44 -9.65
CA LYS A 136 3.61 -0.80 -9.71
C LYS A 136 3.68 0.33 -8.69
N PHE A 137 4.69 0.33 -7.84
CA PHE A 137 5.00 1.47 -6.98
C PHE A 137 5.92 2.42 -7.74
N ASP A 138 5.40 3.60 -8.05
CA ASP A 138 6.13 4.61 -8.82
C ASP A 138 6.54 5.78 -7.92
N MET A 139 7.85 5.90 -7.66
CA MET A 139 8.38 6.93 -6.78
C MET A 139 8.13 8.35 -7.28
N ASN A 140 7.97 8.57 -8.59
CA ASN A 140 7.61 9.90 -9.09
C ASN A 140 6.17 10.23 -8.71
N ARG A 141 5.25 9.24 -8.75
CA ARG A 141 3.88 9.43 -8.26
C ARG A 141 3.81 9.62 -6.76
N ALA A 142 4.60 8.86 -5.99
CA ALA A 142 4.72 9.06 -4.54
C ALA A 142 5.20 10.49 -4.21
N ARG A 143 6.19 11.00 -4.94
CA ARG A 143 6.66 12.39 -4.81
C ARG A 143 5.61 13.42 -5.21
N MET A 144 4.83 13.17 -6.26
CA MET A 144 3.71 14.04 -6.62
C MET A 144 2.66 14.04 -5.50
N ALA A 145 2.35 12.89 -4.89
CA ALA A 145 1.43 12.79 -3.76
C ALA A 145 1.89 13.63 -2.57
N GLN A 146 3.16 13.48 -2.20
CA GLN A 146 3.78 14.29 -1.17
C GLN A 146 3.66 15.78 -1.48
N HIS A 147 4.00 16.21 -2.69
CA HIS A 147 3.89 17.61 -3.07
C HIS A 147 2.45 18.14 -3.03
N GLU A 148 1.44 17.36 -3.42
CA GLU A 148 0.04 17.79 -3.27
C GLU A 148 -0.33 18.05 -1.81
N VAL A 149 0.15 17.21 -0.89
CA VAL A 149 -0.07 17.39 0.54
C VAL A 149 0.69 18.60 1.07
N GLU A 150 1.93 18.83 0.65
CA GLU A 150 2.70 20.03 0.99
C GLU A 150 1.99 21.31 0.54
N ARG A 151 1.40 21.33 -0.66
CA ARG A 151 0.60 22.47 -1.16
C ARG A 151 -0.68 22.70 -0.34
N ALA A 152 -1.32 21.62 0.11
CA ALA A 152 -2.49 21.71 0.98
C ALA A 152 -2.11 22.22 2.39
N ILE A 153 -0.97 21.79 2.93
CA ILE A 153 -0.41 22.32 4.19
C ILE A 153 -0.11 23.81 4.07
N ASP A 154 0.49 24.24 2.95
CA ASP A 154 0.78 25.66 2.71
C ASP A 154 -0.50 26.49 2.64
N PHE A 155 -1.55 25.96 2.00
CA PHE A 155 -2.87 26.59 2.01
C PHE A 155 -3.50 26.67 3.39
N ALA A 156 -3.46 25.57 4.16
CA ALA A 156 -3.96 25.55 5.53
C ALA A 156 -3.24 26.57 6.41
N ALA A 157 -1.92 26.72 6.25
CA ALA A 157 -1.13 27.71 6.98
C ALA A 157 -1.56 29.15 6.68
N ASP A 158 -1.84 29.46 5.40
CA ASP A 158 -2.27 30.79 4.99
C ASP A 158 -3.71 31.12 5.41
N VAL A 159 -4.59 30.11 5.40
CA VAL A 159 -6.05 30.28 5.48
C VAL A 159 -6.63 29.93 6.85
N ALA A 160 -6.26 28.77 7.40
CA ALA A 160 -6.77 28.27 8.67
C ALA A 160 -5.89 28.67 9.86
N GLY A 161 -4.57 28.78 9.65
CA GLY A 161 -3.60 29.11 10.71
C GLY A 161 -3.34 27.97 11.71
N GLY A 162 -3.96 26.80 11.50
CA GLY A 162 -3.87 25.61 12.34
C GLY A 162 -4.89 24.56 11.90
N GLY A 163 -4.91 23.39 12.53
CA GLY A 163 -5.91 22.33 12.26
C GLY A 163 -5.44 21.22 11.32
N SER A 164 -6.37 20.32 10.97
CA SER A 164 -6.07 19.14 10.16
C SER A 164 -5.89 19.47 8.69
N VAL A 165 -4.92 18.77 8.08
CA VAL A 165 -4.81 18.57 6.64
C VAL A 165 -5.06 17.10 6.35
N VAL A 166 -6.28 16.79 5.89
CA VAL A 166 -6.74 15.42 5.67
C VAL A 166 -6.17 14.86 4.38
N ILE A 167 -5.70 13.61 4.44
CA ILE A 167 -5.16 12.87 3.30
C ILE A 167 -5.66 11.42 3.33
N HIS A 168 -6.09 10.90 2.18
CA HIS A 168 -6.47 9.49 2.08
C HIS A 168 -5.23 8.59 2.12
N THR A 169 -5.34 7.46 2.83
CA THR A 169 -4.48 6.29 2.59
C THR A 169 -5.10 5.39 1.50
N GLY A 170 -4.77 4.10 1.50
CA GLY A 170 -5.18 3.14 0.48
C GLY A 170 -3.98 2.70 -0.37
N GLU A 171 -2.89 2.34 0.31
CA GLU A 171 -1.56 2.21 -0.29
C GLU A 171 -1.48 1.18 -1.41
N PHE A 172 -2.10 0.02 -1.23
CA PHE A 172 -2.12 -1.07 -2.20
C PHE A 172 -3.27 -2.03 -1.91
N LEU A 173 -3.74 -2.73 -2.95
CA LEU A 173 -4.75 -3.78 -2.80
C LEU A 173 -4.17 -5.01 -2.12
N ARG A 174 -4.91 -5.59 -1.18
CA ARG A 174 -4.56 -6.84 -0.51
C ARG A 174 -5.81 -7.69 -0.21
N PRO A 175 -5.67 -9.04 -0.14
CA PRO A 175 -6.75 -9.90 0.31
C PRO A 175 -7.23 -9.51 1.71
N LEU A 176 -8.54 -9.63 1.96
CA LEU A 176 -9.07 -9.37 3.30
C LEU A 176 -8.74 -10.52 4.26
N THR A 177 -8.57 -11.74 3.78
CA THR A 177 -8.28 -12.90 4.63
C THR A 177 -6.86 -12.93 5.20
N ASP A 178 -5.94 -12.09 4.72
CA ASP A 178 -4.50 -12.13 5.04
C ASP A 178 -3.97 -10.77 5.48
N MET A 179 -4.58 -10.17 6.51
CA MET A 179 -4.19 -8.85 7.02
C MET A 179 -3.25 -8.98 8.22
N TYR A 180 -1.94 -8.88 7.97
CA TYR A 180 -0.91 -8.94 9.00
C TYR A 180 -0.06 -7.68 9.01
N LEU A 181 0.29 -7.21 10.22
CA LEU A 181 1.15 -6.04 10.44
C LEU A 181 2.60 -6.40 10.82
N ASP A 182 2.91 -7.70 10.83
CA ASP A 182 4.18 -8.25 11.29
C ASP A 182 4.53 -9.54 10.53
N PRO A 183 5.81 -9.77 10.15
CA PRO A 183 6.24 -10.92 9.37
C PRO A 183 6.08 -12.26 10.09
N THR A 184 5.92 -12.28 11.41
CA THR A 184 5.64 -13.51 12.18
C THR A 184 4.18 -13.96 12.05
N LYS A 185 3.32 -13.17 11.39
CA LYS A 185 1.90 -13.46 11.12
C LYS A 185 1.11 -13.91 12.36
N LYS A 186 1.48 -13.40 13.55
CA LYS A 186 0.86 -13.80 14.82
C LYS A 186 -0.59 -13.37 14.98
N HIS A 187 -0.95 -12.22 14.43
CA HIS A 187 -2.28 -11.64 14.59
C HIS A 187 -2.84 -11.22 13.22
N ASN A 188 -3.85 -11.93 12.78
CA ASN A 188 -4.61 -11.60 11.58
C ASN A 188 -5.74 -10.63 11.95
N LEU A 189 -5.75 -9.44 11.37
CA LEU A 189 -6.78 -8.43 11.65
C LEU A 189 -8.18 -8.86 11.19
N SER A 190 -8.25 -9.83 10.28
CA SER A 190 -9.51 -10.41 9.83
C SER A 190 -10.04 -11.52 10.72
N ALA A 191 -9.28 -11.97 11.71
CA ALA A 191 -9.73 -13.01 12.62
C ALA A 191 -10.41 -12.40 13.86
N GLY A 192 -11.57 -12.95 14.23
CA GLY A 192 -12.23 -12.65 15.50
C GLY A 192 -11.49 -13.27 16.69
N GLU A 193 -11.95 -12.96 17.91
CA GLU A 193 -11.40 -13.54 19.15
C GLU A 193 -11.48 -15.08 19.20
N ASP A 194 -12.44 -15.67 18.47
CA ASP A 194 -12.61 -17.12 18.33
C ASP A 194 -11.76 -17.74 17.19
N GLY A 195 -10.91 -16.94 16.54
CA GLY A 195 -10.05 -17.36 15.42
C GLY A 195 -10.78 -17.47 14.08
N ARG A 196 -12.08 -17.17 14.03
CA ARG A 196 -12.88 -17.20 12.79
C ARG A 196 -12.53 -16.01 11.91
N ILE A 197 -12.41 -16.23 10.60
CA ILE A 197 -12.29 -15.14 9.63
C ILE A 197 -13.62 -14.36 9.56
N MET A 198 -13.59 -13.11 10.02
CA MET A 198 -14.72 -12.18 10.04
C MET A 198 -14.88 -11.44 8.72
N PHE A 199 -13.84 -11.24 7.92
CA PHE A 199 -13.93 -10.48 6.66
C PHE A 199 -13.39 -11.25 5.46
N LYS A 200 -14.19 -11.31 4.39
CA LYS A 200 -13.82 -11.91 3.10
C LYS A 200 -14.45 -11.14 1.94
N GLN A 201 -13.69 -10.95 0.86
CA GLN A 201 -14.22 -10.40 -0.40
C GLN A 201 -15.07 -11.42 -1.15
N ARG A 202 -14.71 -12.71 -1.03
CA ARG A 202 -15.37 -13.83 -1.69
C ARG A 202 -15.21 -15.12 -0.89
N LEU A 203 -16.09 -16.08 -1.13
CA LEU A 203 -16.23 -17.29 -0.32
C LEU A 203 -14.93 -18.10 -0.17
N THR A 204 -14.12 -18.18 -1.22
CA THR A 204 -12.91 -19.02 -1.29
C THR A 204 -11.61 -18.27 -1.01
N GLU A 205 -11.65 -16.98 -0.70
CA GLU A 205 -10.46 -16.11 -0.61
C GLU A 205 -9.38 -16.62 0.36
N ASP A 206 -9.75 -17.36 1.41
CA ASP A 206 -8.79 -17.99 2.34
C ASP A 206 -7.92 -19.07 1.68
N LYS A 207 -8.39 -19.68 0.58
CA LYS A 207 -7.74 -20.78 -0.14
C LYS A 207 -6.99 -20.36 -1.39
N ASP A 208 -7.49 -19.36 -2.11
CA ASP A 208 -7.01 -18.95 -3.43
C ASP A 208 -6.67 -17.44 -3.46
N ALA A 209 -6.39 -16.85 -2.30
CA ALA A 209 -5.87 -15.49 -2.21
C ALA A 209 -4.59 -15.34 -3.05
N LYS A 210 -4.50 -14.19 -3.68
CA LYS A 210 -3.39 -13.76 -4.53
C LYS A 210 -2.56 -12.73 -3.79
N PHE A 211 -1.24 -12.93 -3.76
CA PHE A 211 -0.30 -12.02 -3.13
C PHE A 211 0.64 -11.43 -4.14
N TYR A 212 0.91 -10.14 -3.98
CA TYR A 212 1.93 -9.46 -4.75
C TYR A 212 3.25 -9.48 -3.99
N LEU A 213 4.33 -9.68 -4.72
CA LEU A 213 5.68 -9.37 -4.25
C LEU A 213 6.29 -8.31 -5.17
N VAL A 214 7.09 -7.45 -4.59
CA VAL A 214 7.65 -6.27 -5.25
C VAL A 214 9.16 -6.34 -5.20
N ASP A 215 9.82 -5.99 -6.31
CA ASP A 215 11.26 -5.72 -6.30
C ASP A 215 11.49 -4.33 -5.68
N ASP A 216 12.10 -4.29 -4.49
CA ASP A 216 12.28 -3.08 -3.69
C ASP A 216 13.20 -2.01 -4.32
N ARG A 217 13.92 -2.35 -5.39
CA ARG A 217 14.79 -1.41 -6.13
C ARG A 217 14.00 -0.65 -7.19
N THR A 218 13.00 -1.29 -7.78
CA THR A 218 12.28 -0.76 -8.95
C THR A 218 10.81 -0.43 -8.66
N GLY A 219 10.25 -0.96 -7.57
CA GLY A 219 8.83 -0.88 -7.26
C GLY A 219 7.95 -1.73 -8.18
N GLN A 220 8.53 -2.59 -9.03
CA GLN A 220 7.79 -3.44 -9.95
C GLN A 220 7.27 -4.69 -9.25
N ALA A 221 5.97 -5.00 -9.38
CA ALA A 221 5.45 -6.30 -8.99
C ALA A 221 6.03 -7.41 -9.87
N MET A 222 6.56 -8.45 -9.24
CA MET A 222 7.29 -9.52 -9.90
C MET A 222 6.40 -10.71 -10.25
N SER A 223 5.55 -11.14 -9.32
CA SER A 223 4.72 -12.32 -9.50
C SER A 223 3.58 -12.33 -8.51
N THR A 224 2.48 -12.93 -8.93
CA THR A 224 1.35 -13.23 -8.06
C THR A 224 1.53 -14.61 -7.47
N VAL A 225 1.60 -14.70 -6.14
CA VAL A 225 1.59 -15.98 -5.41
C VAL A 225 0.15 -16.34 -5.10
N GLU A 226 -0.28 -17.52 -5.52
CA GLU A 226 -1.62 -18.05 -5.25
C GLU A 226 -1.51 -19.13 -4.15
N LYS A 227 -2.33 -19.03 -3.10
CA LYS A 227 -2.25 -19.94 -1.94
C LYS A 227 -2.47 -21.42 -2.29
N ASP A 228 -3.28 -21.71 -3.29
CA ASP A 228 -3.64 -23.06 -3.74
C ASP A 228 -2.62 -23.67 -4.71
N ARG A 229 -1.63 -22.88 -5.17
CA ARG A 229 -0.60 -23.37 -6.08
C ARG A 229 0.41 -24.25 -5.35
N LEU A 230 0.59 -25.46 -5.85
CA LEU A 230 1.68 -26.34 -5.44
C LEU A 230 2.97 -26.02 -6.19
N VAL A 231 4.10 -26.01 -5.47
CA VAL A 231 5.44 -25.80 -6.03
C VAL A 231 6.23 -27.09 -5.92
N ALA A 232 6.80 -27.56 -7.04
CA ALA A 232 7.76 -28.66 -7.02
C ALA A 232 9.06 -28.16 -6.36
N TYR A 233 9.46 -28.81 -5.27
CA TYR A 233 10.59 -28.38 -4.45
C TYR A 233 11.52 -29.56 -4.13
N PRO A 234 12.85 -29.36 -4.10
CA PRO A 234 13.79 -30.42 -3.74
C PRO A 234 13.56 -30.94 -2.33
N VAL A 235 13.69 -32.26 -2.17
CA VAL A 235 13.84 -32.85 -0.83
C VAL A 235 15.31 -32.67 -0.45
N TRP A 236 15.61 -31.87 0.57
CA TRP A 236 16.99 -31.60 0.97
C TRP A 236 17.63 -32.76 1.74
N ASN A 237 18.93 -32.97 1.54
CA ASN A 237 19.71 -34.04 2.16
C ASN A 237 19.98 -33.72 3.65
N LYS A 238 19.11 -34.20 4.53
CA LYS A 238 19.24 -34.10 5.99
C LYS A 238 19.60 -35.45 6.60
N TYR A 239 20.25 -35.45 7.75
CA TYR A 239 20.49 -36.66 8.55
C TYR A 239 19.20 -37.08 9.27
N LEU A 240 18.37 -37.86 8.57
CA LEU A 240 17.03 -38.30 8.99
C LEU A 240 16.79 -39.77 8.58
N PRO A 241 15.77 -40.45 9.15
CA PRO A 241 15.47 -41.85 8.84
C PRO A 241 15.20 -42.17 7.36
N ASP A 242 14.70 -41.19 6.62
CA ASP A 242 14.42 -41.28 5.18
C ASP A 242 15.69 -41.20 4.31
N ASN A 243 16.83 -40.78 4.89
CA ASN A 243 18.16 -40.81 4.30
C ASN A 243 18.93 -42.07 4.74
N THR A 244 18.58 -43.20 4.14
CA THR A 244 19.01 -44.54 4.58
C THR A 244 20.54 -44.72 4.58
N LYS A 245 21.25 -44.13 3.61
CA LYS A 245 22.71 -44.32 3.44
C LYS A 245 23.50 -44.00 4.70
N PHE A 246 23.26 -42.85 5.32
CA PHE A 246 23.98 -42.40 6.51
C PHE A 246 23.26 -42.80 7.79
N TRP A 247 21.92 -42.76 7.79
CA TRP A 247 21.11 -43.11 8.96
C TRP A 247 21.34 -44.54 9.43
N GLU A 248 21.35 -45.51 8.51
CA GLU A 248 21.57 -46.92 8.84
C GLU A 248 23.01 -47.19 9.28
N ARG A 249 23.98 -46.55 8.62
CA ARG A 249 25.41 -46.68 8.93
C ARG A 249 25.70 -46.30 10.39
N GLU A 250 25.14 -45.18 10.82
CA GLU A 250 25.35 -44.63 12.18
C GLU A 250 24.28 -45.11 13.18
N ARG A 251 23.34 -45.96 12.74
CA ARG A 251 22.23 -46.49 13.55
C ARG A 251 21.40 -45.40 14.25
N GLY A 252 21.19 -44.28 13.56
CA GLY A 252 20.45 -43.12 14.07
C GLY A 252 21.14 -42.34 15.21
N LYS A 253 22.44 -42.56 15.47
CA LYS A 253 23.21 -41.84 16.49
C LYS A 253 23.98 -40.67 15.89
N SER A 254 24.28 -39.65 16.70
CA SER A 254 25.20 -38.59 16.27
C SER A 254 26.59 -39.15 15.99
N TYR A 255 27.30 -38.53 15.06
CA TYR A 255 28.66 -38.90 14.68
C TYR A 255 29.51 -37.65 14.41
N ILE A 256 30.84 -37.82 14.39
CA ILE A 256 31.78 -36.76 14.00
C ILE A 256 32.13 -36.96 12.53
N ASP A 257 31.98 -35.92 11.72
CA ASP A 257 32.28 -35.95 10.29
C ASP A 257 33.78 -35.80 9.97
N ASP A 258 34.14 -35.86 8.69
CA ASP A 258 35.54 -35.76 8.22
C ASP A 258 36.17 -34.40 8.57
N ASN A 259 35.36 -33.37 8.84
CA ASN A 259 35.78 -32.03 9.20
C ASN A 259 35.82 -31.80 10.72
N GLY A 260 35.57 -32.84 11.54
CA GLY A 260 35.54 -32.75 12.98
C GLY A 260 34.28 -32.14 13.58
N SER A 261 33.22 -31.95 12.78
CA SER A 261 31.93 -31.43 13.25
C SER A 261 31.01 -32.54 13.70
N GLU A 262 30.29 -32.32 14.81
CA GLU A 262 29.23 -33.24 15.25
C GLU A 262 27.99 -33.08 14.36
N VAL A 263 27.56 -34.17 13.75
CA VAL A 263 26.31 -34.30 12.98
C VAL A 263 25.24 -34.90 13.88
N ARG A 264 24.10 -34.21 13.99
CA ARG A 264 22.93 -34.63 14.77
C ARG A 264 21.71 -34.83 13.88
N GLN A 265 20.71 -35.55 14.38
CA GLN A 265 19.46 -35.76 13.65
C GLN A 265 18.85 -34.41 13.22
N GLY A 266 18.52 -34.30 11.94
CA GLY A 266 17.97 -33.08 11.32
C GLY A 266 18.99 -32.11 10.75
N ASP A 267 20.29 -32.28 11.02
CA ASP A 267 21.33 -31.46 10.38
C ASP A 267 21.37 -31.71 8.86
N TYR A 268 21.65 -30.66 8.10
CA TYR A 268 21.95 -30.78 6.66
C TYR A 268 23.32 -31.43 6.46
N ILE A 269 23.41 -32.37 5.52
CA ILE A 269 24.66 -33.06 5.20
C ILE A 269 24.96 -33.05 3.69
N ASP A 270 26.24 -33.03 3.34
CA ASP A 270 26.69 -33.20 1.95
C ASP A 270 26.63 -34.68 1.51
N TYR A 271 27.01 -34.99 0.27
CA TYR A 271 27.00 -36.36 -0.25
C TYR A 271 28.06 -37.30 0.38
N ARG A 272 29.00 -36.74 1.15
CA ARG A 272 30.01 -37.46 1.94
C ARG A 272 29.58 -37.66 3.39
N GLY A 273 28.50 -37.01 3.82
CA GLY A 273 27.99 -37.06 5.19
C GLY A 273 28.59 -36.01 6.11
N ASN A 274 29.23 -34.97 5.56
CA ASN A 274 29.71 -33.85 6.36
C ASN A 274 28.61 -32.85 6.63
N ARG A 275 28.63 -32.22 7.80
CA ARG A 275 27.68 -31.19 8.19
C ARG A 275 27.79 -29.96 7.28
N VAL A 276 26.66 -29.48 6.80
CA VAL A 276 26.54 -28.20 6.10
C VAL A 276 26.22 -27.11 7.12
N ASN A 277 27.21 -26.27 7.44
CA ASN A 277 27.09 -25.27 8.51
C ASN A 277 26.18 -24.07 8.17
N ASP A 278 26.17 -23.64 6.91
CA ASP A 278 25.21 -22.68 6.36
C ASP A 278 24.50 -23.33 5.16
N PRO A 279 23.33 -23.96 5.35
CA PRO A 279 22.59 -24.61 4.29
C PRO A 279 22.04 -23.63 3.26
N PHE A 280 22.02 -22.32 3.53
CA PHE A 280 21.56 -21.30 2.59
C PHE A 280 22.73 -20.51 1.96
N ASP A 281 23.96 -21.01 2.09
CA ASP A 281 25.10 -20.51 1.33
C ASP A 281 24.87 -20.78 -0.18
N PRO A 282 24.98 -19.77 -1.04
CA PRO A 282 24.67 -19.91 -2.47
C PRO A 282 25.65 -20.83 -3.23
N ARG A 283 26.86 -21.06 -2.72
CA ARG A 283 27.92 -21.83 -3.39
C ARG A 283 28.12 -23.22 -2.78
N LYS A 284 27.98 -23.35 -1.46
CA LYS A 284 28.30 -24.57 -0.69
C LYS A 284 27.15 -25.03 0.21
N GLY A 285 25.95 -24.49 0.01
CA GLY A 285 24.79 -24.76 0.85
C GLY A 285 24.25 -26.18 0.73
N ARG A 286 23.00 -26.33 1.13
CA ARG A 286 22.27 -27.60 1.14
C ARG A 286 22.24 -28.26 -0.24
N VAL A 287 22.28 -29.58 -0.25
CA VAL A 287 22.21 -30.40 -1.47
C VAL A 287 20.92 -31.23 -1.48
N PRO A 288 20.32 -31.49 -2.65
CA PRO A 288 19.13 -32.34 -2.74
C PRO A 288 19.44 -33.80 -2.43
N LEU A 289 18.46 -34.53 -1.92
CA LEU A 289 18.57 -35.96 -1.65
C LEU A 289 18.63 -36.73 -2.98
N TYR A 290 19.73 -37.46 -3.17
CA TYR A 290 19.94 -38.31 -4.34
C TYR A 290 19.39 -39.72 -4.11
N ASP A 291 18.54 -40.19 -5.01
CA ASP A 291 18.01 -41.54 -4.99
C ASP A 291 18.83 -42.45 -5.91
N ASN A 292 19.63 -43.33 -5.30
CA ASN A 292 20.52 -44.25 -6.01
C ASN A 292 19.80 -45.34 -6.81
N VAL A 293 18.53 -45.62 -6.51
CA VAL A 293 17.72 -46.63 -7.23
C VAL A 293 17.20 -46.04 -8.54
N SER A 294 16.66 -44.81 -8.49
CA SER A 294 16.15 -44.13 -9.68
C SER A 294 17.21 -43.38 -10.48
N GLY A 295 18.36 -43.10 -9.87
CA GLY A 295 19.41 -42.26 -10.44
C GLY A 295 19.03 -40.77 -10.52
N ARG A 296 17.98 -40.35 -9.81
CA ARG A 296 17.42 -38.98 -9.86
C ARG A 296 17.45 -38.32 -8.48
N PHE A 297 17.42 -36.99 -8.47
CA PHE A 297 17.19 -36.22 -7.25
C PHE A 297 15.70 -36.24 -6.89
N ARG A 298 15.40 -36.37 -5.59
CA ARG A 298 14.03 -36.39 -5.09
C ARG A 298 13.44 -34.99 -5.04
N VAL A 299 12.22 -34.88 -5.54
CA VAL A 299 11.39 -33.67 -5.48
C VAL A 299 10.05 -34.03 -4.84
N ARG A 300 9.44 -33.05 -4.17
CA ARG A 300 8.08 -33.15 -3.62
C ARG A 300 7.30 -31.90 -3.95
N TYR A 301 5.98 -31.98 -3.95
CA TYR A 301 5.14 -30.79 -4.01
C TYR A 301 5.01 -30.19 -2.61
N MET A 302 5.19 -28.88 -2.51
CA MET A 302 4.94 -28.07 -1.32
C MET A 302 3.77 -27.13 -1.58
N SER A 303 2.90 -27.00 -0.59
CA SER A 303 1.85 -26.00 -0.54
C SER A 303 2.37 -24.69 0.03
N TYR A 304 1.58 -23.61 -0.07
CA TYR A 304 1.90 -22.32 0.54
C TYR A 304 2.21 -22.45 2.04
N ASP A 305 1.45 -23.27 2.77
CA ASP A 305 1.60 -23.46 4.22
C ASP A 305 2.94 -24.09 4.61
N ASP A 306 3.52 -24.93 3.76
CA ASP A 306 4.82 -25.57 4.01
C ASP A 306 5.96 -24.54 4.07
N PHE A 307 5.80 -23.37 3.44
CA PHE A 307 6.82 -22.31 3.40
C PHE A 307 6.92 -21.47 4.67
N ASP A 308 6.01 -21.59 5.64
CA ASP A 308 6.18 -20.98 6.96
C ASP A 308 7.39 -21.60 7.69
N THR A 309 7.55 -22.92 7.59
CA THR A 309 8.70 -23.62 8.17
C THR A 309 10.00 -23.26 7.44
N GLU A 310 9.95 -23.19 6.10
CA GLU A 310 11.10 -22.77 5.28
C GLU A 310 11.54 -21.34 5.61
N ALA A 311 10.59 -20.40 5.76
CA ALA A 311 10.87 -19.01 6.14
C ALA A 311 11.52 -18.92 7.52
N LYS A 312 11.01 -19.67 8.52
CA LYS A 312 11.60 -19.75 9.87
C LYS A 312 13.02 -20.29 9.85
N GLU A 313 13.28 -21.35 9.07
CA GLU A 313 14.62 -21.92 8.94
C GLU A 313 15.58 -20.92 8.26
N LYS A 314 15.17 -20.30 7.15
CA LYS A 314 15.93 -19.24 6.47
C LYS A 314 16.29 -18.10 7.43
N ASN A 315 15.32 -17.63 8.21
CA ASN A 315 15.51 -16.55 9.18
C ASN A 315 16.48 -16.95 10.30
N TYR A 316 16.40 -18.19 10.81
CA TYR A 316 17.32 -18.69 11.82
C TYR A 316 18.78 -18.64 11.33
N TYR A 317 19.06 -19.15 10.13
CA TYR A 317 20.42 -19.12 9.58
C TYR A 317 20.87 -17.71 9.20
N LYS A 318 19.97 -16.88 8.66
CA LYS A 318 20.25 -15.46 8.38
C LYS A 318 20.62 -14.71 9.67
N GLN A 319 19.88 -14.91 10.75
CA GLN A 319 20.17 -14.33 12.06
C GLN A 319 21.52 -14.81 12.62
N LYS A 320 21.82 -16.11 12.50
CA LYS A 320 23.11 -16.68 12.91
C LYS A 320 24.30 -16.07 12.15
N ARG A 321 24.14 -15.84 10.84
CA ARG A 321 25.16 -15.21 9.98
C ARG A 321 25.38 -13.74 10.33
N ILE A 322 24.29 -13.01 10.58
CA ILE A 322 24.35 -11.57 10.88
C ILE A 322 24.80 -11.32 12.34
N GLY A 323 24.53 -12.24 13.27
CA GLY A 323 24.94 -12.13 14.67
C GLY A 323 24.10 -11.17 15.52
N ARG A 324 22.98 -10.66 14.99
CA ARG A 324 21.97 -9.87 15.72
C ARG A 324 20.56 -10.26 15.30
N PRO A 325 19.51 -9.97 16.10
CA PRO A 325 18.13 -10.13 15.67
C PRO A 325 17.86 -9.45 14.32
N LEU A 326 17.04 -10.11 13.50
CA LEU A 326 16.61 -9.56 12.21
C LEU A 326 15.64 -8.40 12.44
N THR A 327 15.75 -7.36 11.62
CA THR A 327 14.74 -6.32 11.56
C THR A 327 13.47 -6.84 10.87
N PHE A 328 12.38 -6.08 10.96
CA PHE A 328 11.15 -6.34 10.20
C PHE A 328 11.45 -6.53 8.70
N TYR A 329 12.25 -5.64 8.13
CA TYR A 329 12.62 -5.67 6.71
C TYR A 329 13.40 -6.92 6.33
N GLU A 330 14.36 -7.32 7.18
CA GLU A 330 15.25 -8.46 6.92
C GLU A 330 14.59 -9.83 7.11
N THR A 331 13.50 -9.89 7.86
CA THR A 331 12.82 -11.14 8.20
C THR A 331 12.06 -11.68 7.00
N ILE A 332 12.50 -12.80 6.43
CA ILE A 332 11.86 -13.43 5.28
C ILE A 332 10.47 -13.94 5.68
N THR A 333 9.43 -13.55 4.95
CA THR A 333 8.06 -14.02 5.18
C THR A 333 7.79 -15.35 4.48
N GLN A 334 6.68 -16.00 4.83
CA GLN A 334 6.18 -17.19 4.12
C GLN A 334 5.98 -16.92 2.62
N THR A 335 5.39 -15.78 2.27
CA THR A 335 5.13 -15.40 0.86
C THR A 335 6.43 -15.19 0.10
N GLU A 336 7.40 -14.51 0.70
CA GLU A 336 8.73 -14.33 0.12
C GLU A 336 9.45 -15.67 -0.04
N ALA A 337 9.43 -16.54 0.97
CA ALA A 337 10.05 -17.86 0.91
C ALA A 337 9.47 -18.72 -0.22
N PHE A 338 8.16 -18.66 -0.44
CA PHE A 338 7.46 -19.35 -1.53
C PHE A 338 7.99 -18.93 -2.91
N LEU A 339 8.09 -17.63 -3.20
CA LEU A 339 8.61 -17.18 -4.50
C LEU A 339 10.12 -17.42 -4.63
N GLN A 340 10.87 -17.17 -3.55
CA GLN A 340 12.31 -17.42 -3.51
C GLN A 340 12.66 -18.88 -3.81
N ALA A 341 11.80 -19.84 -3.46
CA ALA A 341 12.01 -21.25 -3.76
C ALA A 341 12.04 -21.55 -5.26
N THR A 342 11.20 -20.86 -6.03
CA THR A 342 11.19 -20.98 -7.50
C THR A 342 12.45 -20.34 -8.10
N LEU A 343 12.85 -19.18 -7.58
CA LEU A 343 14.06 -18.48 -8.03
C LEU A 343 15.35 -19.23 -7.66
N GLU A 344 15.41 -19.85 -6.49
CA GLU A 344 16.54 -20.67 -6.04
C GLU A 344 16.79 -21.84 -6.99
N THR A 345 15.72 -22.44 -7.53
CA THR A 345 15.84 -23.51 -8.53
C THR A 345 16.43 -22.99 -9.85
N ASN A 346 15.98 -21.81 -10.30
CA ASN A 346 16.49 -21.17 -11.53
C ASN A 346 17.96 -20.75 -11.37
N GLU A 347 18.32 -20.15 -10.24
CA GLU A 347 19.70 -19.79 -9.90
C GLU A 347 20.61 -21.04 -9.91
N GLY A 348 20.18 -22.12 -9.27
CA GLY A 348 20.92 -23.39 -9.25
C GLY A 348 21.08 -24.01 -10.64
N HIS A 349 20.04 -23.92 -11.48
CA HIS A 349 20.08 -24.39 -12.87
C HIS A 349 21.14 -23.64 -13.69
N SER A 350 21.14 -22.31 -13.63
CA SER A 350 22.12 -21.49 -14.34
C SER A 350 23.55 -21.74 -13.85
N ARG A 351 23.78 -21.85 -12.53
CA ARG A 351 25.11 -22.24 -12.01
C ARG A 351 25.56 -23.62 -12.48
N GLY A 352 24.65 -24.59 -12.51
CA GLY A 352 24.93 -25.93 -13.01
C GLY A 352 25.42 -25.92 -14.46
N TRP A 353 24.75 -25.15 -15.33
CA TRP A 353 25.19 -24.97 -16.72
C TRP A 353 26.50 -24.19 -16.85
N ALA A 354 26.71 -23.16 -16.03
CA ALA A 354 27.97 -22.41 -16.02
C ALA A 354 29.17 -23.33 -15.77
N LEU A 355 29.05 -24.23 -14.78
CA LEU A 355 30.05 -25.25 -14.48
C LEU A 355 30.19 -26.28 -15.60
N GLN A 356 29.08 -26.75 -16.17
CA GLN A 356 29.10 -27.73 -17.28
C GLN A 356 29.84 -27.19 -18.51
N TYR A 357 29.66 -25.91 -18.84
CA TYR A 357 30.37 -25.28 -19.95
C TYR A 357 31.85 -25.04 -19.62
N ALA A 358 32.20 -24.79 -18.36
CA ALA A 358 33.58 -24.57 -17.93
C ALA A 358 34.41 -25.85 -17.71
N ASP A 359 33.79 -27.02 -17.52
CA ASP A 359 34.44 -28.28 -17.07
C ASP A 359 35.70 -28.68 -17.86
N ARG A 360 35.76 -28.36 -19.16
CA ARG A 360 36.87 -28.78 -20.03
C ARG A 360 37.84 -27.68 -20.39
N VAL A 361 37.57 -26.44 -20.02
CA VAL A 361 38.35 -25.28 -20.46
C VAL A 361 39.82 -25.40 -20.08
N ASP A 362 40.12 -25.84 -18.85
CA ASP A 362 41.51 -26.05 -18.41
C ASP A 362 42.24 -27.11 -19.26
N LYS A 363 41.55 -28.22 -19.57
CA LYS A 363 42.10 -29.29 -20.42
C LYS A 363 42.28 -28.83 -21.87
N GLU A 364 41.40 -27.96 -22.36
CA GLU A 364 41.48 -27.37 -23.69
C GLU A 364 42.64 -26.38 -23.80
N PHE A 365 42.90 -25.57 -22.76
CA PHE A 365 44.11 -24.74 -22.68
C PHE A 365 45.38 -25.57 -22.69
N ASP A 366 45.46 -26.62 -21.86
CA ASP A 366 46.61 -27.54 -21.84
C ASP A 366 46.84 -28.21 -23.21
N LEU A 367 45.77 -28.59 -23.91
CA LEU A 367 45.86 -29.19 -25.23
C LEU A 367 46.30 -28.15 -26.28
N MET A 368 45.79 -26.93 -26.19
CA MET A 368 46.19 -25.81 -27.05
C MET A 368 47.70 -25.54 -26.96
N ASP A 369 48.24 -25.49 -25.74
CA ASP A 369 49.69 -25.29 -25.52
C ASP A 369 50.52 -26.42 -26.12
N LYS A 370 50.04 -27.67 -26.02
CA LYS A 370 50.68 -28.82 -26.66
C LYS A 370 50.64 -28.72 -28.19
N LEU A 371 49.52 -28.28 -28.77
CA LEU A 371 49.39 -28.09 -30.21
C LEU A 371 50.28 -26.95 -30.72
N TYR A 372 50.45 -25.85 -29.98
CA TYR A 372 51.41 -24.80 -30.35
C TYR A 372 52.85 -25.31 -30.37
N LYS A 373 53.26 -26.10 -29.38
CA LYS A 373 54.58 -26.75 -29.36
C LYS A 373 54.74 -27.73 -30.52
N ALA A 374 53.71 -28.53 -30.80
CA ALA A 374 53.72 -29.45 -31.93
C ALA A 374 53.84 -28.69 -33.26
N LYS A 375 53.10 -27.59 -33.44
CA LYS A 375 53.17 -26.73 -34.62
C LYS A 375 54.60 -26.26 -34.87
N GLU A 376 55.29 -25.77 -33.84
CA GLU A 376 56.67 -25.30 -33.97
C GLU A 376 57.61 -26.40 -34.49
N VAL A 377 57.49 -27.62 -33.95
CA VAL A 377 58.30 -28.78 -34.38
C VAL A 377 57.99 -29.16 -35.83
N TYR A 378 56.70 -29.31 -36.16
CA TYR A 378 56.29 -29.74 -37.51
C TYR A 378 56.52 -28.66 -38.56
N SER A 379 56.42 -27.37 -38.23
CA SER A 379 56.78 -26.29 -39.16
C SER A 379 58.28 -26.27 -39.48
N LYS A 380 59.15 -26.54 -38.49
CA LYS A 380 60.60 -26.70 -38.74
C LYS A 380 60.90 -27.93 -39.60
N LEU A 381 60.21 -29.04 -39.34
CA LEU A 381 60.36 -30.27 -40.10
C LEU A 381 59.90 -30.10 -41.56
N ASP A 382 58.70 -29.53 -41.78
CA ASP A 382 58.13 -29.28 -43.10
C ASP A 382 59.04 -28.38 -43.95
N ALA A 383 59.63 -27.34 -43.35
CA ALA A 383 60.59 -26.45 -44.01
C ALA A 383 61.93 -27.13 -44.36
N SER A 384 62.29 -28.22 -43.67
CA SER A 384 63.55 -28.94 -43.88
C SER A 384 63.48 -30.06 -44.93
N ILE A 385 62.27 -30.43 -45.37
CA ILE A 385 62.04 -31.55 -46.30
C ILE A 385 61.77 -30.99 -47.71
N PRO A 386 62.45 -31.50 -48.76
CA PRO A 386 62.16 -31.14 -50.15
C PRO A 386 60.71 -31.48 -50.54
N GLU A 387 60.09 -30.66 -51.40
CA GLU A 387 58.67 -30.79 -51.79
C GLU A 387 58.30 -32.20 -52.28
N SER A 388 59.20 -32.86 -53.02
CA SER A 388 59.02 -34.23 -53.51
C SER A 388 58.97 -35.32 -52.42
N GLU A 389 59.38 -34.99 -51.19
CA GLU A 389 59.43 -35.90 -50.06
C GLU A 389 58.41 -35.58 -48.96
N LYS A 390 57.68 -34.46 -49.06
CA LYS A 390 56.68 -34.07 -48.07
C LYS A 390 55.56 -35.09 -47.86
N TRP A 391 55.27 -35.93 -48.87
CA TRP A 391 54.32 -37.04 -48.75
C TRP A 391 54.66 -38.00 -47.58
N LYS A 392 55.94 -38.11 -47.19
CA LYS A 392 56.40 -39.00 -46.10
C LYS A 392 55.94 -38.54 -44.71
N ILE A 393 55.62 -37.26 -44.54
CA ILE A 393 55.16 -36.69 -43.27
C ILE A 393 53.66 -36.41 -43.25
N MET A 394 52.96 -36.64 -44.36
CA MET A 394 51.52 -36.43 -44.44
C MET A 394 50.80 -37.38 -43.47
N VAL A 395 49.75 -36.86 -42.83
CA VAL A 395 48.94 -37.62 -41.89
C VAL A 395 47.60 -37.91 -42.56
N GLN A 396 47.17 -39.17 -42.51
CA GLN A 396 45.83 -39.55 -42.92
C GLN A 396 44.83 -39.03 -41.90
N GLU A 397 43.99 -38.10 -42.31
CA GLU A 397 42.84 -37.68 -41.53
C GLU A 397 41.75 -38.74 -41.70
N SER A 398 41.56 -39.54 -40.66
CA SER A 398 40.40 -40.43 -40.58
C SER A 398 39.13 -39.58 -40.62
N ALA A 399 38.14 -39.97 -41.45
CA ALA A 399 36.80 -39.36 -41.52
C ALA A 399 35.96 -39.54 -40.22
N ALA A 400 36.61 -39.57 -39.06
CA ALA A 400 36.10 -39.85 -37.73
C ALA A 400 35.11 -38.80 -37.17
N SER A 401 34.86 -37.72 -37.92
CA SER A 401 33.85 -36.71 -37.54
C SER A 401 32.43 -37.09 -37.95
N HIS A 402 32.23 -38.19 -38.69
CA HIS A 402 30.93 -38.66 -39.14
C HIS A 402 30.62 -40.06 -38.61
N SER A 403 29.33 -40.40 -38.51
CA SER A 403 28.82 -41.66 -37.98
C SER A 403 29.60 -42.88 -38.50
N HIS A 404 29.74 -43.93 -37.68
CA HIS A 404 30.47 -45.17 -38.03
C HIS A 404 30.06 -45.78 -39.39
N ALA A 405 28.85 -45.48 -39.88
CA ALA A 405 28.34 -45.90 -41.17
C ALA A 405 28.97 -45.16 -42.38
N LEU A 406 29.40 -43.90 -42.22
CA LEU A 406 30.00 -43.08 -43.29
C LEU A 406 31.51 -43.25 -43.40
N GLN A 407 32.16 -43.75 -42.34
CA GLN A 407 33.59 -44.04 -42.31
C GLN A 407 34.05 -45.07 -43.35
N GLN A 408 33.13 -45.89 -43.87
CA GLN A 408 33.40 -46.89 -44.91
C GLN A 408 33.17 -46.38 -46.34
N LEU A 409 32.57 -45.20 -46.51
CA LEU A 409 32.14 -44.68 -47.81
C LEU A 409 32.97 -43.47 -48.27
N ILE A 410 33.67 -42.79 -47.35
CA ILE A 410 34.49 -41.62 -47.66
C ILE A 410 35.97 -42.00 -47.46
N PRO A 411 36.80 -42.02 -48.52
CA PRO A 411 38.23 -42.32 -48.38
C PRO A 411 38.94 -41.23 -47.53
N PRO A 412 39.94 -41.60 -46.72
CA PRO A 412 40.64 -40.65 -45.86
C PRO A 412 41.47 -39.68 -46.70
N ASP A 413 41.33 -38.39 -46.40
CA ASP A 413 42.17 -37.35 -47.01
C ASP A 413 43.54 -37.32 -46.32
N SER A 414 44.59 -37.06 -47.10
CA SER A 414 45.96 -36.92 -46.60
C SER A 414 46.26 -35.43 -46.45
N LYS A 415 46.48 -34.95 -45.22
CA LYS A 415 46.74 -33.54 -44.92
C LYS A 415 48.14 -33.29 -44.39
N ASN A 416 48.63 -32.06 -44.59
CA ASN A 416 49.89 -31.62 -43.99
C ASN A 416 49.71 -31.54 -42.46
N PRO A 417 50.65 -32.06 -41.64
CA PRO A 417 50.55 -31.98 -40.18
C PRO A 417 50.37 -30.57 -39.64
N VAL A 418 51.01 -29.56 -40.25
CA VAL A 418 50.90 -28.15 -39.83
C VAL A 418 49.49 -27.63 -40.07
N GLU A 419 48.89 -27.96 -41.22
CA GLU A 419 47.51 -27.60 -41.56
C GLU A 419 46.52 -28.27 -40.60
N LEU A 420 46.69 -29.57 -40.33
CA LEU A 420 45.86 -30.31 -39.38
C LEU A 420 45.98 -29.75 -37.95
N ILE A 421 47.18 -29.36 -37.52
CA ILE A 421 47.39 -28.72 -36.22
C ILE A 421 46.70 -27.34 -36.19
N ASP A 422 46.76 -26.56 -37.27
CA ASP A 422 46.09 -25.27 -37.37
C ASP A 422 44.56 -25.37 -37.36
N GLU A 423 43.99 -26.38 -38.03
CA GLU A 423 42.56 -26.69 -37.96
C GLU A 423 42.14 -27.07 -36.54
N ASN A 424 42.92 -27.92 -35.86
CA ASN A 424 42.65 -28.31 -34.47
C ASN A 424 42.78 -27.14 -33.49
N ILE A 425 43.79 -26.27 -33.65
CA ILE A 425 43.94 -25.02 -32.89
C ILE A 425 42.73 -24.12 -33.12
N SER A 426 42.29 -23.96 -34.38
CA SER A 426 41.12 -23.15 -34.74
C SER A 426 39.82 -23.72 -34.12
N SER A 427 39.64 -25.04 -34.17
CA SER A 427 38.50 -25.73 -33.57
C SER A 427 38.48 -25.57 -32.05
N LEU A 428 39.60 -25.81 -31.37
CA LEU A 428 39.72 -25.62 -29.93
C LEU A 428 39.51 -24.16 -29.52
N ARG A 429 40.00 -23.18 -30.30
CA ARG A 429 39.74 -21.77 -30.04
C ARG A 429 38.24 -21.45 -30.07
N LYS A 430 37.50 -22.02 -31.03
CA LYS A 430 36.03 -21.88 -31.09
C LYS A 430 35.34 -22.56 -29.91
N GLN A 431 35.82 -23.72 -29.48
CA GLN A 431 35.29 -24.44 -28.31
C GLN A 431 35.52 -23.65 -27.01
N ILE A 432 36.74 -23.17 -26.78
CA ILE A 432 37.09 -22.32 -25.63
C ILE A 432 36.26 -21.04 -25.65
N GLU A 433 36.13 -20.37 -26.80
CA GLU A 433 35.33 -19.15 -26.91
C GLU A 433 33.85 -19.41 -26.64
N PHE A 434 33.29 -20.51 -27.18
CA PHE A 434 31.92 -20.93 -26.87
C PHE A 434 31.74 -21.20 -25.38
N ALA A 435 32.62 -22.00 -24.78
CA ALA A 435 32.59 -22.34 -23.36
C ALA A 435 32.68 -21.08 -22.49
N ARG A 436 33.58 -20.15 -22.82
CA ARG A 436 33.74 -18.87 -22.13
C ARG A 436 32.46 -18.03 -22.19
N GLN A 437 31.88 -17.83 -23.39
CA GLN A 437 30.67 -17.02 -23.56
C GLN A 437 29.46 -17.67 -22.89
N ALA A 438 29.27 -18.98 -23.07
CA ALA A 438 28.16 -19.73 -22.48
C ALA A 438 28.25 -19.79 -20.95
N SER A 439 29.43 -20.08 -20.40
CA SER A 439 29.65 -20.14 -18.95
C SER A 439 29.43 -18.77 -18.30
N VAL A 440 30.03 -17.70 -18.84
CA VAL A 440 29.86 -16.34 -18.31
C VAL A 440 28.42 -15.88 -18.38
N SER A 441 27.71 -16.16 -19.49
CA SER A 441 26.29 -15.81 -19.61
C SER A 441 25.42 -16.52 -18.56
N GLN A 442 25.70 -17.79 -18.27
CA GLN A 442 24.96 -18.55 -17.26
C GLN A 442 25.31 -18.10 -15.83
N GLU A 443 26.58 -17.76 -15.57
CA GLU A 443 26.99 -17.20 -14.28
C GLU A 443 26.31 -15.84 -14.04
N GLN A 444 26.25 -14.98 -15.07
CA GLN A 444 25.55 -13.70 -14.99
C GLN A 444 24.05 -13.90 -14.71
N GLN A 445 23.39 -14.84 -15.41
CA GLN A 445 21.98 -15.15 -15.17
C GLN A 445 21.73 -15.66 -13.73
N ALA A 446 22.65 -16.45 -13.19
CA ALA A 446 22.57 -16.91 -11.81
C ALA A 446 22.69 -15.75 -10.81
N GLU A 447 23.64 -14.84 -11.02
CA GLU A 447 23.83 -13.67 -10.15
C GLU A 447 22.64 -12.69 -10.26
N ASP A 448 22.11 -12.45 -11.46
CA ASP A 448 20.91 -11.63 -11.66
C ASP A 448 19.69 -12.23 -10.94
N THR A 449 19.54 -13.57 -11.00
CA THR A 449 18.47 -14.29 -10.28
C THR A 449 18.67 -14.23 -8.76
N ALA A 450 19.92 -14.37 -8.30
CA ALA A 450 20.25 -14.28 -6.88
C ALA A 450 19.97 -12.87 -6.33
N GLU A 451 20.30 -11.83 -7.11
CA GLU A 451 20.01 -10.45 -6.78
C GLU A 451 18.50 -10.20 -6.72
N GLN A 452 17.76 -10.64 -7.73
CA GLN A 452 16.30 -10.57 -7.73
C GLN A 452 15.68 -11.24 -6.49
N LYS A 453 16.18 -12.43 -6.12
CA LYS A 453 15.75 -13.17 -4.93
C LYS A 453 15.95 -12.39 -3.62
N ARG A 454 16.98 -11.54 -3.53
CA ARG A 454 17.27 -10.69 -2.35
C ARG A 454 16.35 -9.48 -2.25
N HIS A 455 15.93 -8.94 -3.38
CA HIS A 455 15.20 -7.68 -3.48
C HIS A 455 13.68 -7.85 -3.58
N ILE A 456 13.19 -9.09 -3.70
CA ILE A 456 11.76 -9.40 -3.65
C ILE A 456 11.27 -9.36 -2.21
N VAL A 457 10.34 -8.45 -1.95
CA VAL A 457 9.73 -8.21 -0.64
C VAL A 457 8.21 -8.14 -0.71
N GLU A 458 7.55 -8.35 0.43
CA GLU A 458 6.12 -8.04 0.55
C GLU A 458 5.85 -6.53 0.47
N PRO A 459 4.71 -6.10 -0.13
CA PRO A 459 4.30 -4.70 -0.23
C PRO A 459 4.37 -3.93 1.09
N LEU A 460 4.00 -4.56 2.22
CA LEU A 460 4.06 -3.93 3.53
C LEU A 460 5.48 -3.48 3.92
N LYS A 461 6.50 -4.28 3.58
CA LYS A 461 7.90 -3.91 3.81
C LYS A 461 8.35 -2.76 2.92
N TYR A 462 7.86 -2.73 1.68
CA TYR A 462 8.08 -1.59 0.79
C TYR A 462 7.48 -0.31 1.39
N VAL A 463 6.23 -0.39 1.88
CA VAL A 463 5.56 0.74 2.55
C VAL A 463 6.33 1.22 3.77
N GLU A 464 6.78 0.33 4.66
CA GLU A 464 7.57 0.72 5.83
C GLU A 464 8.88 1.43 5.43
N LYS A 465 9.57 0.90 4.42
CA LYS A 465 10.89 1.41 4.00
C LYS A 465 10.79 2.74 3.26
N PHE A 466 9.84 2.88 2.34
CA PHE A 466 9.79 3.98 1.38
C PHE A 466 8.60 4.92 1.61
N THR A 467 7.40 4.39 1.82
CA THR A 467 6.18 5.21 1.92
C THR A 467 6.09 5.98 3.24
N ILE A 468 6.41 5.35 4.38
CA ILE A 468 6.32 5.97 5.71
C ILE A 468 7.14 7.27 5.80
N ARG A 469 8.24 7.33 5.05
CA ARG A 469 9.05 8.55 4.91
C ARG A 469 8.24 9.74 4.38
N HIS A 470 7.34 9.55 3.43
CA HIS A 470 6.55 10.64 2.84
C HIS A 470 5.55 11.23 3.85
N TYR A 471 4.91 10.37 4.67
CA TYR A 471 4.07 10.84 5.77
C TYR A 471 4.86 11.63 6.82
N ALA A 472 6.06 11.17 7.17
CA ALA A 472 6.94 11.88 8.09
C ALA A 472 7.44 13.23 7.53
N GLU A 473 7.81 13.29 6.24
CA GLU A 473 8.20 14.53 5.57
C GLU A 473 7.04 15.53 5.52
N ALA A 474 5.81 15.07 5.25
CA ALA A 474 4.61 15.91 5.32
C ALA A 474 4.35 16.44 6.74
N GLY A 475 4.55 15.60 7.78
CA GLY A 475 4.49 16.03 9.19
C GLY A 475 5.54 17.08 9.54
N LEU A 476 6.78 16.94 9.06
CA LEU A 476 7.83 17.96 9.21
C LEU A 476 7.48 19.26 8.50
N HIS A 477 6.88 19.17 7.31
CA HIS A 477 6.43 20.35 6.58
C HIS A 477 5.32 21.07 7.35
N ALA A 478 4.34 20.34 7.89
CA ALA A 478 3.29 20.89 8.76
C ALA A 478 3.84 21.53 10.03
N MET A 479 4.84 20.90 10.67
CA MET A 479 5.58 21.47 11.80
C MET A 479 6.23 22.80 11.43
N ASN A 480 6.94 22.87 10.31
CA ASN A 480 7.62 24.08 9.85
C ASN A 480 6.66 25.21 9.49
N LYS A 481 5.42 24.87 9.10
CA LYS A 481 4.37 25.83 8.72
C LYS A 481 3.48 26.24 9.89
N THR A 482 3.59 25.56 11.02
CA THR A 482 2.85 25.90 12.24
C THR A 482 3.41 27.19 12.84
N ILE A 483 2.55 28.20 12.99
CA ILE A 483 2.91 29.49 13.61
C ILE A 483 2.54 29.49 15.10
N ASP A 484 1.33 29.03 15.44
CA ASP A 484 0.87 28.91 16.82
C ASP A 484 1.00 27.45 17.30
N PRO A 485 1.92 27.15 18.23
CA PRO A 485 2.07 25.81 18.79
C PRO A 485 0.84 25.30 19.55
N GLN A 486 -0.07 26.17 19.97
CA GLN A 486 -1.33 25.77 20.63
C GLN A 486 -2.39 25.32 19.62
N ASN A 487 -2.25 25.72 18.35
CA ASN A 487 -3.11 25.30 17.26
C ASN A 487 -2.27 24.79 16.08
N PRO A 488 -1.60 23.62 16.23
CA PRO A 488 -0.69 23.13 15.22
C PRO A 488 -1.41 22.75 13.94
N ILE A 489 -0.72 22.92 12.81
CA ILE A 489 -1.10 22.29 11.54
C ILE A 489 -0.63 20.85 11.61
N PHE A 490 -1.48 19.89 11.29
CA PHE A 490 -1.09 18.48 11.32
C PHE A 490 -1.66 17.71 10.15
N VAL A 491 -0.88 16.74 9.67
CA VAL A 491 -1.33 15.78 8.67
C VAL A 491 -2.26 14.79 9.36
N SER A 492 -3.47 14.62 8.82
CA SER A 492 -4.47 13.71 9.34
C SER A 492 -4.73 12.61 8.31
N ILE A 493 -4.21 11.41 8.58
CA ILE A 493 -4.28 10.27 7.65
C ILE A 493 -5.63 9.61 7.81
N GLU A 494 -6.37 9.45 6.73
CA GLU A 494 -7.71 8.90 6.70
C GLU A 494 -7.73 7.51 6.09
N HIS A 495 -8.39 6.55 6.73
CA HIS A 495 -8.71 5.26 6.11
C HIS A 495 -9.81 5.41 5.06
N ILE A 496 -9.86 4.55 4.05
CA ILE A 496 -10.87 4.68 2.98
C ILE A 496 -11.51 3.33 2.62
N PHE A 497 -10.83 2.50 1.83
CA PHE A 497 -11.41 1.27 1.29
C PHE A 497 -10.90 0.02 2.05
N PRO A 498 -11.79 -0.87 2.52
CA PRO A 498 -11.40 -2.11 3.23
C PRO A 498 -10.34 -2.97 2.51
N GLU A 499 -10.44 -3.03 1.18
CA GLU A 499 -9.62 -3.85 0.27
C GLU A 499 -8.19 -3.33 0.12
N ARG A 500 -7.93 -2.10 0.57
CA ARG A 500 -6.62 -1.47 0.49
C ARG A 500 -5.95 -1.43 1.85
N PHE A 501 -4.62 -1.59 1.86
CA PHE A 501 -3.81 -1.37 3.05
C PHE A 501 -3.95 0.07 3.56
N GLY A 502 -4.21 0.21 4.85
CA GLY A 502 -4.55 1.48 5.50
C GLY A 502 -6.07 1.70 5.64
N GLY A 503 -6.90 0.89 4.98
CA GLY A 503 -8.36 0.92 5.13
C GLY A 503 -8.87 0.34 6.47
N HIS A 504 -8.09 -0.54 7.11
CA HIS A 504 -8.44 -1.07 8.42
C HIS A 504 -7.93 -0.15 9.55
N PRO A 505 -8.71 0.19 10.59
CA PRO A 505 -8.28 1.09 11.67
C PRO A 505 -6.96 0.71 12.35
N GLN A 506 -6.67 -0.59 12.53
CA GLN A 506 -5.36 -1.03 13.06
C GLN A 506 -4.19 -0.79 12.08
N GLU A 507 -4.42 -0.84 10.78
CA GLU A 507 -3.40 -0.48 9.78
C GLU A 507 -3.18 1.02 9.76
N LEU A 508 -4.26 1.82 9.84
CA LEU A 508 -4.16 3.27 9.97
C LEU A 508 -3.33 3.66 11.19
N LYS A 509 -3.59 3.03 12.34
CA LYS A 509 -2.78 3.19 13.56
C LYS A 509 -1.32 2.81 13.33
N TRP A 510 -1.04 1.73 12.61
CA TRP A 510 0.31 1.33 12.27
C TRP A 510 1.01 2.40 11.42
N ILE A 511 0.35 2.93 10.38
CA ILE A 511 0.89 3.98 9.51
C ILE A 511 1.22 5.24 10.34
N VAL A 512 0.27 5.73 11.15
CA VAL A 512 0.47 6.92 11.98
C VAL A 512 1.65 6.73 12.93
N LYS A 513 1.74 5.59 13.63
CA LYS A 513 2.84 5.33 14.55
C LYS A 513 4.19 5.23 13.85
N LYS A 514 4.27 4.54 12.71
CA LYS A 514 5.50 4.43 11.93
C LYS A 514 5.93 5.76 11.37
N ALA A 515 5.00 6.60 10.92
CA ALA A 515 5.29 7.96 10.47
C ALA A 515 5.81 8.84 11.61
N ARG A 516 5.25 8.73 12.82
CA ARG A 516 5.76 9.40 14.01
C ARG A 516 7.16 8.94 14.39
N GLU A 517 7.40 7.64 14.47
CA GLU A 517 8.73 7.05 14.72
C GLU A 517 9.76 7.56 13.71
N LYS A 518 9.39 7.63 12.42
CA LYS A 518 10.27 8.14 11.37
C LYS A 518 10.55 9.63 11.49
N MET A 519 9.55 10.43 11.87
CA MET A 519 9.71 11.86 12.14
C MET A 519 10.60 12.11 13.37
N GLU A 520 10.45 11.31 14.42
CA GLU A 520 11.33 11.34 15.60
C GLU A 520 12.79 11.06 15.22
N ASP A 521 13.03 10.05 14.38
CA ASP A 521 14.36 9.74 13.86
C ASP A 521 14.94 10.91 13.06
N TYR A 522 14.12 11.57 12.23
CA TYR A 522 14.53 12.75 11.47
C TYR A 522 14.92 13.94 12.33
N LEU A 523 14.25 14.14 13.45
CA LEU A 523 14.57 15.26 14.33
C LEU A 523 15.80 14.99 15.21
N THR A 524 16.10 13.73 15.51
CA THR A 524 17.10 13.35 16.52
C THR A 524 18.37 12.69 15.98
N SER A 525 18.35 12.15 14.77
CA SER A 525 19.52 11.46 14.19
C SER A 525 20.38 12.41 13.35
N PRO A 526 21.69 12.57 13.62
CA PRO A 526 22.55 13.49 12.85
C PRO A 526 22.79 13.03 11.41
N GLU A 527 22.66 11.72 11.15
CA GLU A 527 22.84 11.12 9.84
C GLU A 527 21.71 10.14 9.52
N MET A 528 21.35 10.03 8.24
CA MET A 528 20.27 9.16 7.77
C MET A 528 20.45 8.74 6.30
N GLU A 529 19.70 7.75 5.85
CA GLU A 529 19.67 7.27 4.47
C GLU A 529 18.72 8.14 3.62
N LEU A 530 19.26 9.17 2.96
CA LEU A 530 18.47 10.09 2.12
C LEU A 530 18.33 9.62 0.67
N GLY A 531 19.30 8.86 0.17
CA GLY A 531 19.37 8.42 -1.23
C GLY A 531 19.71 9.53 -2.22
N THR A 532 20.34 10.63 -1.79
CA THR A 532 20.70 11.77 -2.65
C THR A 532 22.18 11.70 -3.06
N THR A 533 22.50 11.89 -4.34
CA THR A 533 23.90 11.94 -4.81
C THR A 533 24.43 13.38 -4.75
N TYR A 534 25.61 13.60 -4.17
CA TYR A 534 26.44 14.75 -4.51
C TYR A 534 27.27 14.40 -5.75
N ALA A 535 27.47 15.36 -6.67
CA ALA A 535 28.09 15.13 -7.97
C ALA A 535 29.35 14.24 -7.90
N GLY A 536 29.32 13.10 -8.59
CA GLY A 536 30.43 12.15 -8.68
C GLY A 536 30.59 11.15 -7.53
N GLN A 537 29.69 11.13 -6.54
CA GLN A 537 29.73 10.17 -5.43
C GLN A 537 28.66 9.09 -5.56
N SER A 538 29.03 7.85 -5.21
CA SER A 538 28.07 6.74 -5.05
C SER A 538 27.10 7.04 -3.91
N VAL A 539 25.81 6.78 -4.13
CA VAL A 539 24.78 6.73 -3.07
C VAL A 539 24.82 5.44 -2.26
N PHE A 540 25.62 4.47 -2.69
CA PHE A 540 25.74 3.17 -2.05
C PHE A 540 27.11 3.00 -1.36
N ASP A 541 27.08 2.45 -0.16
CA ASP A 541 28.19 1.79 0.52
C ASP A 541 28.01 0.26 0.43
N ARG A 542 28.98 -0.52 0.91
CA ARG A 542 28.82 -1.97 1.11
C ARG A 542 28.65 -2.27 2.59
N ASP A 543 27.64 -3.06 2.93
CA ASP A 543 27.51 -3.60 4.28
C ASP A 543 28.77 -4.40 4.64
N PRO A 544 29.43 -4.11 5.77
CA PRO A 544 30.69 -4.75 6.10
C PRO A 544 30.55 -6.26 6.34
N VAL A 545 29.36 -6.73 6.73
CA VAL A 545 29.05 -8.13 7.04
C VAL A 545 28.51 -8.85 5.82
N THR A 546 27.49 -8.30 5.15
CA THR A 546 26.81 -8.97 4.03
C THR A 546 27.44 -8.67 2.68
N GLN A 547 28.28 -7.62 2.57
CA GLN A 547 28.86 -7.10 1.33
C GLN A 547 27.83 -6.56 0.31
N GLU A 548 26.56 -6.50 0.72
CA GLU A 548 25.45 -5.97 -0.08
C GLU A 548 25.54 -4.45 -0.19
N LEU A 549 25.04 -3.89 -1.29
CA LEU A 549 24.98 -2.44 -1.45
C LEU A 549 23.90 -1.87 -0.52
N ILE A 550 24.30 -0.96 0.36
CA ILE A 550 23.41 -0.25 1.29
C ILE A 550 23.45 1.25 0.97
N LEU A 551 22.36 1.97 1.26
CA LEU A 551 22.37 3.42 1.10
C LEU A 551 23.38 4.03 2.06
N LYS A 552 24.24 4.89 1.52
CA LYS A 552 25.18 5.66 2.30
C LYS A 552 24.43 6.59 3.24
N LYS A 553 24.80 6.57 4.52
CA LYS A 553 24.31 7.55 5.49
C LYS A 553 24.88 8.93 5.17
N GLN A 554 24.03 9.93 5.26
CA GLN A 554 24.34 11.31 4.91
C GLN A 554 23.86 12.24 6.01
N LYS A 555 24.43 13.44 6.06
CA LYS A 555 24.01 14.47 7.00
C LYS A 555 22.51 14.72 6.85
N ASN A 556 21.80 14.57 7.96
CA ASN A 556 20.36 14.74 8.00
C ASN A 556 20.01 16.25 7.95
N PRO A 557 19.24 16.73 6.95
CA PRO A 557 18.83 18.13 6.86
C PRO A 557 17.77 18.52 7.90
N TYR A 558 17.07 17.55 8.50
CA TYR A 558 16.00 17.75 9.47
C TYR A 558 16.48 17.65 10.93
N PHE A 559 17.75 17.30 11.15
CA PHE A 559 18.31 17.12 12.48
C PHE A 559 18.29 18.43 13.26
N VAL A 560 17.75 18.39 14.48
CA VAL A 560 17.72 19.53 15.42
C VAL A 560 18.72 19.27 16.56
N PRO A 561 19.88 19.97 16.57
CA PRO A 561 20.88 19.77 17.61
C PRO A 561 20.32 19.98 19.02
N GLY A 562 20.48 18.98 19.89
CA GLY A 562 20.07 19.04 21.29
C GLY A 562 18.62 18.65 21.57
N MET A 563 17.81 18.33 20.55
CA MET A 563 16.45 17.84 20.76
C MET A 563 16.45 16.44 21.40
N SER A 564 15.72 16.28 22.50
CA SER A 564 15.54 14.98 23.13
C SER A 564 14.53 14.11 22.36
N LYS A 565 14.62 12.78 22.51
CA LYS A 565 13.62 11.85 21.96
C LYS A 565 12.19 12.13 22.46
N GLY A 566 12.05 12.55 23.72
CA GLY A 566 10.74 12.86 24.29
C GLY A 566 10.10 14.10 23.65
N GLU A 567 10.89 15.13 23.38
CA GLU A 567 10.43 16.33 22.67
C GLU A 567 10.07 16.01 21.22
N ALA A 568 10.94 15.29 20.51
CA ALA A 568 10.68 14.87 19.13
C ALA A 568 9.40 14.03 19.01
N LYS A 569 9.17 13.13 19.96
CA LYS A 569 7.95 12.32 20.03
C LYS A 569 6.70 13.19 20.19
N LYS A 570 6.72 14.16 21.11
CA LYS A 570 5.60 15.08 21.31
C LYS A 570 5.30 15.88 20.03
N ILE A 571 6.33 16.41 19.39
CA ILE A 571 6.20 17.12 18.11
C ILE A 571 5.56 16.21 17.04
N ALA A 572 6.02 14.96 16.92
CA ALA A 572 5.43 14.00 15.99
C ALA A 572 3.95 13.68 16.31
N GLU A 573 3.61 13.57 17.60
CA GLU A 573 2.22 13.38 18.06
C GLU A 573 1.31 14.58 17.73
N ASP A 574 1.86 15.79 17.77
CA ASP A 574 1.15 17.03 17.47
C ASP A 574 0.92 17.22 15.96
N HIS A 575 1.86 16.78 15.11
CA HIS A 575 1.84 17.02 13.65
C HIS A 575 1.41 15.84 12.77
N ILE A 576 1.25 14.63 13.30
CA ILE A 576 0.79 13.45 12.55
C ILE A 576 -0.32 12.76 13.34
N LYS A 577 -1.54 12.73 12.80
CA LYS A 577 -2.73 12.14 13.43
C LYS A 577 -3.55 11.33 12.41
N ALA A 578 -4.66 10.76 12.87
CA ALA A 578 -5.63 10.04 12.04
C ALA A 578 -6.93 10.84 11.88
N THR A 579 -7.52 10.78 10.69
CA THR A 579 -8.94 11.10 10.49
C THR A 579 -9.73 9.80 10.61
N LEU A 580 -10.74 9.80 11.49
CA LEU A 580 -11.72 8.73 11.55
C LEU A 580 -12.92 9.10 10.69
N ASP A 581 -13.21 8.26 9.70
CA ASP A 581 -14.43 8.36 8.91
C ASP A 581 -15.43 7.25 9.28
N THR A 582 -16.64 7.63 9.68
CA THR A 582 -17.62 6.64 10.13
C THR A 582 -18.25 5.84 8.98
N GLY A 583 -18.30 6.41 7.78
CA GLY A 583 -18.81 5.78 6.56
C GLY A 583 -17.84 4.74 6.02
N HIS A 584 -16.57 5.10 5.82
CA HIS A 584 -15.48 4.21 5.42
C HIS A 584 -15.40 2.99 6.34
N LEU A 585 -15.50 3.19 7.66
CA LEU A 585 -15.49 2.08 8.61
C LEU A 585 -16.73 1.17 8.46
N ASN A 586 -17.89 1.73 8.10
CA ASN A 586 -19.11 0.95 7.94
C ASN A 586 -19.10 0.11 6.65
N MET A 587 -18.28 0.46 5.65
CA MET A 587 -18.10 -0.34 4.42
C MET A 587 -17.56 -1.75 4.69
N TRP A 588 -16.91 -1.98 5.84
CA TRP A 588 -16.48 -3.32 6.27
C TRP A 588 -17.65 -4.30 6.44
N ARG A 589 -18.87 -3.79 6.63
CA ARG A 589 -20.11 -4.58 6.76
C ARG A 589 -20.34 -5.48 5.54
N LYS A 590 -20.06 -4.99 4.32
CA LYS A 590 -20.16 -5.77 3.09
C LYS A 590 -19.32 -7.05 3.10
N TYR A 591 -18.19 -7.03 3.81
CA TYR A 591 -17.25 -8.14 3.90
C TYR A 591 -17.46 -9.01 5.13
N PHE A 592 -18.30 -8.57 6.07
CA PHE A 592 -18.53 -9.27 7.33
C PHE A 592 -19.16 -10.64 7.10
N GLN A 593 -18.56 -11.66 7.71
CA GLN A 593 -19.01 -13.04 7.64
C GLN A 593 -19.91 -13.31 8.85
N PRO A 594 -21.19 -13.67 8.65
CA PRO A 594 -22.06 -14.08 9.75
C PRO A 594 -21.53 -15.31 10.47
N LYS A 595 -21.70 -15.37 11.79
CA LYS A 595 -21.37 -16.56 12.58
C LYS A 595 -22.39 -17.67 12.30
N PRO A 596 -21.94 -18.91 11.96
CA PRO A 596 -22.85 -20.01 11.71
C PRO A 596 -23.78 -20.27 12.91
N GLY A 597 -25.09 -20.31 12.65
CA GLY A 597 -26.11 -20.53 13.67
C GLY A 597 -26.52 -19.30 14.49
N ALA A 598 -25.91 -18.12 14.26
CA ALA A 598 -26.34 -16.87 14.89
C ALA A 598 -27.52 -16.22 14.13
N THR A 599 -28.40 -15.51 14.85
CA THR A 599 -29.48 -14.73 14.24
C THR A 599 -28.95 -13.47 13.55
N SER A 600 -29.80 -12.81 12.74
CA SER A 600 -29.42 -11.54 12.10
C SER A 600 -29.04 -10.47 13.13
N GLU A 601 -29.78 -10.40 14.23
CA GLU A 601 -29.56 -9.42 15.32
C GLU A 601 -28.26 -9.70 16.08
N GLN A 602 -27.91 -10.98 16.26
CA GLN A 602 -26.65 -11.36 16.90
C GLN A 602 -25.45 -11.00 16.02
N ASN A 603 -25.54 -11.22 14.71
CA ASN A 603 -24.50 -10.82 13.77
C ASN A 603 -24.36 -9.30 13.67
N GLU A 604 -25.48 -8.57 13.69
CA GLU A 604 -25.49 -7.11 13.75
C GLU A 604 -24.78 -6.59 15.00
N ALA A 605 -25.09 -7.17 16.17
CA ALA A 605 -24.45 -6.82 17.42
C ALA A 605 -22.94 -7.14 17.43
N GLU A 606 -22.53 -8.25 16.81
CA GLU A 606 -21.13 -8.63 16.66
C GLU A 606 -20.37 -7.61 15.78
N PHE A 607 -20.92 -7.24 14.62
CA PHE A 607 -20.31 -6.22 13.77
C PHE A 607 -20.26 -4.86 14.46
N LYS A 608 -21.35 -4.42 15.10
CA LYS A 608 -21.38 -3.18 15.87
C LYS A 608 -20.34 -3.16 17.00
N LYS A 609 -20.17 -4.28 17.71
CA LYS A 609 -19.12 -4.42 18.74
C LYS A 609 -17.73 -4.26 18.13
N TRP A 610 -17.46 -4.90 16.99
CA TRP A 610 -16.19 -4.74 16.28
C TRP A 610 -15.96 -3.29 15.84
N TYR A 611 -16.97 -2.67 15.21
CA TYR A 611 -16.95 -1.29 14.72
C TYR A 611 -16.59 -0.31 15.84
N LEU A 612 -17.34 -0.34 16.95
CA LEU A 612 -17.11 0.55 18.08
C LEU A 612 -15.77 0.24 18.78
N GLY A 613 -15.34 -1.02 18.81
CA GLY A 613 -14.04 -1.42 19.33
C GLY A 613 -12.87 -0.81 18.54
N GLN A 614 -13.00 -0.68 17.21
CA GLN A 614 -11.98 -0.01 16.40
C GLN A 614 -11.88 1.48 16.73
N ILE A 615 -13.03 2.16 16.85
CA ILE A 615 -13.10 3.58 17.23
C ILE A 615 -12.52 3.79 18.63
N GLU A 616 -12.92 2.96 19.60
CA GLU A 616 -12.38 3.01 20.96
C GLU A 616 -10.86 2.82 20.98
N GLY A 617 -10.33 1.91 20.15
CA GLY A 617 -8.89 1.70 20.00
C GLY A 617 -8.13 2.94 19.51
N LEU A 618 -8.66 3.64 18.50
CA LEU A 618 -8.05 4.88 17.99
C LEU A 618 -8.16 6.03 19.00
N ALA A 619 -9.33 6.19 19.61
CA ALA A 619 -9.61 7.29 20.54
C ALA A 619 -8.80 7.14 21.84
N LYS A 620 -8.76 5.94 22.43
CA LYS A 620 -8.01 5.64 23.65
C LYS A 620 -6.51 5.91 23.52
N GLU A 621 -5.96 5.77 22.32
CA GLU A 621 -4.54 6.02 22.04
C GLU A 621 -4.25 7.46 21.60
N GLY A 622 -5.26 8.35 21.61
CA GLY A 622 -5.10 9.77 21.25
C GLY A 622 -4.66 9.98 19.80
N LEU A 623 -5.06 9.06 18.89
CA LEU A 623 -4.67 9.12 17.48
C LEU A 623 -5.61 9.97 16.64
N VAL A 624 -6.88 10.09 17.05
CA VAL A 624 -7.92 10.82 16.30
C VAL A 624 -7.63 12.33 16.36
N GLY A 625 -7.33 12.91 15.20
CA GLY A 625 -7.12 14.35 15.01
C GLY A 625 -8.30 15.05 14.33
N ASN A 626 -9.05 14.33 13.49
CA ASN A 626 -10.23 14.80 12.78
C ASN A 626 -11.28 13.68 12.71
N VAL A 627 -12.56 14.04 12.53
CA VAL A 627 -13.66 13.08 12.34
C VAL A 627 -14.49 13.50 11.15
N HIS A 628 -14.63 12.60 10.19
CA HIS A 628 -15.65 12.67 9.16
C HIS A 628 -16.86 11.85 9.63
N LEU A 629 -17.96 12.54 9.90
CA LEU A 629 -19.22 11.94 10.34
C LEU A 629 -20.11 11.71 9.12
N VAL A 630 -19.96 10.53 8.55
CA VAL A 630 -20.60 10.09 7.31
C VAL A 630 -21.42 8.83 7.57
N ASP A 631 -22.57 8.71 6.90
CA ASP A 631 -23.44 7.54 6.99
C ASP A 631 -23.56 6.84 5.64
N ASN A 632 -23.82 5.53 5.68
CA ASN A 632 -24.10 4.71 4.51
C ASN A 632 -24.78 3.40 4.95
N TYR A 633 -25.08 2.51 4.00
CA TYR A 633 -25.65 1.19 4.31
C TYR A 633 -24.60 0.09 4.50
N GLY A 634 -23.32 0.45 4.42
CA GLY A 634 -22.16 -0.44 4.58
C GLY A 634 -21.74 -1.20 3.33
N TYR A 635 -22.17 -0.76 2.15
CA TYR A 635 -21.84 -1.38 0.85
C TYR A 635 -20.97 -0.52 -0.06
N GLN A 636 -21.17 0.79 -0.01
CA GLN A 636 -20.49 1.80 -0.80
C GLN A 636 -20.24 3.02 0.07
N ASP A 637 -19.35 3.88 -0.41
CA ASP A 637 -19.12 5.19 0.18
C ASP A 637 -20.18 6.19 -0.31
N ASP A 638 -21.40 6.01 0.19
CA ASP A 638 -22.59 6.72 -0.30
C ASP A 638 -22.61 8.21 0.11
N HIS A 639 -21.86 8.57 1.16
CA HIS A 639 -21.90 9.90 1.79
C HIS A 639 -23.33 10.40 2.09
N LEU A 640 -24.13 9.55 2.74
CA LEU A 640 -25.46 9.93 3.20
C LEU A 640 -25.38 10.83 4.44
N SER A 641 -26.42 11.64 4.63
CA SER A 641 -26.59 12.46 5.82
C SER A 641 -26.64 11.58 7.07
N PRO A 642 -25.83 11.87 8.09
CA PRO A 642 -25.91 11.22 9.40
C PRO A 642 -27.32 10.98 9.93
N GLY A 643 -27.63 9.70 10.18
CA GLY A 643 -28.91 9.24 10.70
C GLY A 643 -29.87 8.69 9.64
N THR A 644 -29.45 8.62 8.38
CA THR A 644 -30.26 8.05 7.28
C THR A 644 -29.77 6.67 6.83
N GLY A 645 -28.55 6.29 7.20
CA GLY A 645 -27.98 4.97 6.94
C GLY A 645 -28.08 4.06 8.17
N ASN A 646 -27.10 3.15 8.32
CA ASN A 646 -27.07 2.17 9.40
C ASN A 646 -25.76 2.18 10.21
N ALA A 647 -24.92 3.21 10.06
CA ALA A 647 -23.74 3.36 10.90
C ALA A 647 -24.14 3.71 12.36
N PRO A 648 -23.46 3.17 13.40
CA PRO A 648 -23.79 3.44 14.79
C PRO A 648 -23.21 4.79 15.26
N LEU A 649 -23.67 5.89 14.66
CA LEU A 649 -23.05 7.21 14.76
C LEU A 649 -23.11 7.82 16.17
N LYS A 650 -24.25 7.73 16.86
CA LYS A 650 -24.40 8.28 18.23
C LYS A 650 -23.47 7.58 19.21
N GLU A 651 -23.34 6.26 19.09
CA GLU A 651 -22.44 5.46 19.89
C GLU A 651 -20.98 5.73 19.57
N ALA A 652 -20.64 5.90 18.28
CA ALA A 652 -19.30 6.32 17.86
C ALA A 652 -18.90 7.67 18.48
N LEU A 653 -19.78 8.67 18.41
CA LEU A 653 -19.58 9.97 19.04
C LEU A 653 -19.48 9.88 20.57
N ALA A 654 -20.29 9.04 21.21
CA ALA A 654 -20.20 8.81 22.66
C ALA A 654 -18.85 8.19 23.06
N VAL A 655 -18.32 7.25 22.27
CA VAL A 655 -16.98 6.68 22.47
C VAL A 655 -15.90 7.76 22.32
N LEU A 656 -15.96 8.58 21.26
CA LEU A 656 -15.00 9.67 21.04
C LEU A 656 -15.00 10.66 22.21
N LYS A 657 -16.18 11.10 22.66
CA LYS A 657 -16.34 12.00 23.83
C LYS A 657 -15.84 11.37 25.12
N LYS A 658 -16.10 10.09 25.35
CA LYS A 658 -15.59 9.35 26.52
C LYS A 658 -14.06 9.43 26.64
N PHE A 659 -13.35 9.48 25.52
CA PHE A 659 -11.89 9.61 25.48
C PHE A 659 -11.41 11.05 25.23
N GLY A 660 -12.28 12.05 25.40
CA GLY A 660 -11.92 13.46 25.41
C GLY A 660 -11.74 14.09 24.02
N TYR A 661 -12.33 13.53 22.96
CA TYR A 661 -12.32 14.18 21.66
C TYR A 661 -13.23 15.43 21.68
N ASP A 662 -12.64 16.59 21.38
CA ASP A 662 -13.28 17.91 21.38
C ASP A 662 -13.02 18.72 20.10
N LYS A 663 -12.42 18.10 19.09
CA LYS A 663 -12.00 18.74 17.82
C LYS A 663 -13.11 18.74 16.77
N ALA A 664 -12.78 19.15 15.55
CA ALA A 664 -13.70 19.26 14.43
C ALA A 664 -14.44 17.94 14.14
N ILE A 665 -15.74 18.03 13.90
CA ILE A 665 -16.57 16.94 13.37
C ILE A 665 -17.15 17.47 12.08
N THR A 666 -16.74 16.91 10.96
CA THR A 666 -17.11 17.36 9.62
C THR A 666 -18.08 16.37 9.01
N ILE A 667 -19.21 16.85 8.48
CA ILE A 667 -20.09 16.02 7.65
C ILE A 667 -19.67 16.18 6.20
N GLU A 668 -19.68 15.09 5.45
CA GLU A 668 -19.37 15.11 4.03
C GLU A 668 -20.62 14.86 3.20
N PRO A 669 -21.31 15.92 2.73
CA PRO A 669 -22.51 15.78 1.93
C PRO A 669 -22.10 15.42 0.49
N GLY A 670 -21.76 14.16 0.25
CA GLY A 670 -21.41 13.64 -1.07
C GLY A 670 -22.65 13.45 -1.95
N ALA A 671 -23.18 12.23 -2.06
CA ALA A 671 -24.37 11.97 -2.90
C ALA A 671 -25.58 12.82 -2.46
N ASP A 672 -25.72 13.08 -1.17
CA ASP A 672 -26.79 13.91 -0.61
C ASP A 672 -26.78 15.35 -1.10
N ALA A 673 -25.63 15.92 -1.50
CA ALA A 673 -25.61 17.24 -2.13
C ALA A 673 -26.31 17.26 -3.50
N SER A 674 -26.49 16.09 -4.13
CA SER A 674 -27.11 15.93 -5.45
C SER A 674 -28.50 15.30 -5.41
N THR A 675 -28.82 14.53 -4.37
CA THR A 675 -30.12 13.85 -4.19
C THR A 675 -31.06 14.58 -3.24
N ASP A 676 -30.54 15.47 -2.38
CA ASP A 676 -31.32 16.36 -1.53
C ASP A 676 -31.45 17.77 -2.13
N LEU A 677 -32.26 18.62 -1.51
CA LEU A 677 -32.50 20.00 -1.97
C LEU A 677 -31.21 20.86 -1.98
N SER A 678 -30.28 20.60 -1.06
CA SER A 678 -28.91 21.12 -1.07
C SER A 678 -28.03 20.41 -0.04
N ASP A 679 -26.71 20.56 -0.15
CA ASP A 679 -25.73 20.11 0.86
C ASP A 679 -26.01 20.64 2.29
N PHE A 680 -26.58 21.84 2.43
CA PHE A 680 -27.02 22.37 3.71
C PHE A 680 -28.15 21.57 4.36
N HIS A 681 -29.04 20.96 3.57
CA HIS A 681 -30.12 20.13 4.11
C HIS A 681 -29.58 18.88 4.80
N GLY A 682 -28.47 18.32 4.31
CA GLY A 682 -27.80 17.20 4.97
C GLY A 682 -27.19 17.57 6.33
N LEU A 683 -26.58 18.76 6.41
CA LEU A 683 -26.08 19.33 7.67
C LEU A 683 -27.24 19.54 8.67
N MET A 684 -28.33 20.14 8.21
CA MET A 684 -29.55 20.35 8.99
C MET A 684 -30.17 19.04 9.53
N LYS A 685 -30.26 18.02 8.68
CA LYS A 685 -30.73 16.68 9.08
C LYS A 685 -29.85 16.10 10.19
N THR A 686 -28.53 16.30 10.10
CA THR A 686 -27.59 15.85 11.12
C THR A 686 -27.77 16.57 12.45
N TRP A 687 -27.89 17.89 12.44
CA TRP A 687 -28.18 18.66 13.66
C TRP A 687 -29.49 18.20 14.32
N ARG A 688 -30.53 17.94 13.52
CA ARG A 688 -31.79 17.37 14.02
C ARG A 688 -31.59 15.97 14.60
N TYR A 689 -30.86 15.09 13.91
CA TYR A 689 -30.60 13.71 14.34
C TYR A 689 -29.85 13.66 15.69
N LEU A 690 -28.88 14.54 15.87
CA LEU A 690 -28.07 14.66 17.10
C LEU A 690 -28.76 15.45 18.21
N GLY A 691 -29.90 16.08 17.93
CA GLY A 691 -30.63 16.91 18.89
C GLY A 691 -29.87 18.20 19.24
N SER A 692 -29.12 18.77 18.28
CA SER A 692 -28.39 20.01 18.47
C SER A 692 -29.35 21.17 18.71
N PRO A 693 -29.12 22.02 19.72
CA PRO A 693 -30.01 23.14 20.04
C PRO A 693 -29.85 24.29 19.03
N ILE A 694 -30.96 24.89 18.57
CA ILE A 694 -31.02 25.96 17.54
C ILE A 694 -30.69 27.36 18.11
N TYR A 695 -30.08 27.48 19.29
CA TYR A 695 -29.97 28.79 19.94
C TYR A 695 -28.95 29.72 19.26
N GLY A 696 -29.43 30.84 18.73
CA GLY A 696 -28.64 32.05 18.55
C GLY A 696 -28.53 32.82 19.87
N PHE A 697 -27.32 33.30 20.17
CA PHE A 697 -27.06 34.26 21.25
C PHE A 697 -27.86 35.56 20.95
N GLY A 698 -29.10 35.70 21.44
CA GLY A 698 -29.79 36.99 21.38
C GLY A 698 -31.32 37.06 21.42
N ALA A 699 -32.08 35.98 21.27
CA ALA A 699 -33.55 36.10 21.19
C ALA A 699 -34.28 35.56 22.43
N SER A 700 -34.32 36.37 23.48
CA SER A 700 -35.27 36.21 24.59
C SER A 700 -36.67 36.64 24.15
N SER A 701 -37.39 35.81 23.39
CA SER A 701 -38.84 35.94 23.23
C SER A 701 -39.53 34.65 22.77
N GLY A 702 -40.06 33.90 23.72
CA GLY A 702 -41.46 33.43 23.66
C GLY A 702 -41.85 32.17 22.86
N GLY A 703 -40.95 31.48 22.17
CA GLY A 703 -41.31 30.22 21.50
C GLY A 703 -40.11 29.30 21.27
N GLN A 704 -40.28 28.00 21.50
CA GLN A 704 -39.32 27.00 21.04
C GLN A 704 -39.27 27.07 19.50
N GLN A 705 -38.18 27.60 18.95
CA GLN A 705 -37.90 27.56 17.52
C GLN A 705 -37.83 26.08 17.10
N ARG A 706 -38.62 25.71 16.09
CA ARG A 706 -38.68 24.35 15.55
C ARG A 706 -37.79 24.26 14.33
N TRP A 707 -37.14 23.11 14.10
CA TRP A 707 -36.34 22.87 12.89
C TRP A 707 -37.10 23.14 11.58
N SER A 708 -38.42 22.99 11.57
CA SER A 708 -39.28 23.34 10.43
C SER A 708 -39.22 24.82 10.04
N GLN A 709 -38.92 25.73 10.97
CA GLN A 709 -38.79 27.16 10.70
C GLN A 709 -37.44 27.50 10.04
N VAL A 710 -36.40 26.72 10.32
CA VAL A 710 -35.07 26.88 9.71
C VAL A 710 -35.03 26.23 8.32
N GLN A 711 -35.69 25.09 8.14
CA GLN A 711 -35.71 24.32 6.88
C GLN A 711 -36.30 25.07 5.68
N TYR A 712 -37.25 26.00 5.91
CA TYR A 712 -37.83 26.85 4.86
C TYR A 712 -37.32 28.29 4.90
N GLY A 713 -36.26 28.56 5.68
CA GLY A 713 -35.66 29.88 5.82
C GLY A 713 -34.73 30.26 4.66
N TYR A 714 -34.25 31.50 4.67
CA TYR A 714 -33.28 32.03 3.69
C TYR A 714 -31.85 31.47 3.87
N PHE A 715 -31.57 30.78 4.98
CA PHE A 715 -30.25 30.24 5.32
C PHE A 715 -29.73 29.26 4.24
N GLY A 716 -28.52 29.51 3.73
CA GLY A 716 -27.84 28.69 2.73
C GLY A 716 -28.16 28.96 1.26
N GLN A 717 -28.93 30.01 0.93
CA GLN A 717 -29.17 30.44 -0.45
C GLN A 717 -28.03 31.32 -0.99
N GLY A 718 -27.56 31.05 -2.21
CA GLY A 718 -26.42 31.74 -2.84
C GLY A 718 -26.70 33.14 -3.42
N GLN A 719 -27.92 33.66 -3.26
CA GLN A 719 -28.37 34.98 -3.71
C GLN A 719 -29.24 35.58 -2.60
N PRO A 720 -29.21 36.91 -2.32
CA PRO A 720 -30.24 37.57 -1.49
C PRO A 720 -31.64 37.31 -2.09
N PRO A 721 -32.72 37.38 -1.28
CA PRO A 721 -34.06 37.23 -1.82
C PRO A 721 -34.27 38.27 -2.94
N TYR A 722 -34.58 37.82 -4.15
CA TYR A 722 -34.84 38.74 -5.26
C TYR A 722 -36.08 39.60 -5.03
N PHE A 723 -37.02 39.09 -4.24
CA PHE A 723 -38.28 39.75 -3.92
C PHE A 723 -38.65 39.40 -2.46
N ILE A 724 -39.13 40.38 -1.71
CA ILE A 724 -39.79 40.18 -0.42
C ILE A 724 -41.30 40.24 -0.70
N PHE A 725 -42.07 39.28 -0.20
CA PHE A 725 -43.53 39.24 -0.38
C PHE A 725 -44.21 39.12 1.00
N GLY A 726 -45.38 39.74 1.16
CA GLY A 726 -46.12 39.77 2.44
C GLY A 726 -45.86 41.04 3.26
N ALA A 727 -46.11 40.99 4.57
CA ALA A 727 -46.06 42.17 5.46
C ALA A 727 -44.66 42.84 5.58
N TYR A 728 -43.61 42.15 5.13
CA TYR A 728 -42.23 42.67 5.06
C TYR A 728 -41.88 43.29 3.70
N ALA A 729 -42.74 43.13 2.69
CA ALA A 729 -42.57 43.86 1.44
C ALA A 729 -42.85 45.35 1.71
N PRO A 730 -42.02 46.29 1.23
CA PRO A 730 -42.38 47.70 1.26
C PRO A 730 -43.75 47.84 0.60
N SER A 731 -44.69 48.55 1.24
CA SER A 731 -45.94 48.85 0.55
C SER A 731 -45.60 49.66 -0.71
N ASN A 732 -46.46 49.61 -1.73
CA ASN A 732 -46.29 50.43 -2.94
C ASN A 732 -46.37 51.95 -2.64
N ASP A 733 -46.57 52.34 -1.38
CA ASP A 733 -46.51 53.71 -0.91
C ASP A 733 -45.10 54.00 -0.40
N TRP A 734 -44.28 54.60 -1.27
CA TRP A 734 -42.99 55.26 -1.00
C TRP A 734 -42.55 55.29 0.47
N THR A 735 -42.08 54.15 0.98
CA THR A 735 -41.51 54.04 2.32
C THR A 735 -40.00 53.97 2.18
N LEU A 736 -39.27 54.81 2.92
CA LEU A 736 -37.81 54.77 2.95
C LEU A 736 -37.35 53.42 3.53
N TRP A 737 -36.31 52.82 2.94
CA TRP A 737 -35.71 51.55 3.37
C TRP A 737 -35.37 51.49 4.88
N SER A 738 -35.21 52.63 5.53
CA SER A 738 -34.97 52.75 6.98
C SER A 738 -36.18 52.43 7.86
N GLN A 739 -37.37 52.25 7.30
CA GLN A 739 -38.61 51.94 8.02
C GLN A 739 -39.06 50.49 7.86
N THR A 740 -38.39 49.71 7.02
CA THR A 740 -38.63 48.27 6.94
C THR A 740 -37.98 47.61 8.16
N PRO A 741 -38.71 46.79 8.95
CA PRO A 741 -38.08 46.01 10.01
C PRO A 741 -37.13 45.00 9.34
N MET A 742 -35.85 45.34 9.29
CA MET A 742 -34.79 44.36 9.14
C MET A 742 -34.63 43.73 10.52
N GLU A 743 -34.73 42.41 10.60
CA GLU A 743 -34.46 41.66 11.85
C GLU A 743 -33.14 42.08 12.50
#